data_AF-A0A954FTT8-F1
#
_entry.id   AF-A0A954FTT8-F1
#
_cell.length_a   1.000
_cell.length_b   1.000
_cell.length_c   1.000
_cell.angle_alpha   90.00
_cell.angle_beta   90.00
_cell.angle_gamma   90.00
#
_symmetry.space_group_name_H-M   'P 1'
#
loop_
_entity.id
_entity.type
_entity.pdbx_description
1 polymer ?
#
loop_
_entity_poly.entity_id
_entity_poly.type
_entity_poly.pdbx_seq_one_letter_code
_entity_poly.pdbx_strand_id
1 'polypeptide(L)'
;MTGFLLESRLWSLSVFKVRVPAESEPRDMSIGRISFLTVFASLILLSRSLPAADAPSVELALTFKPIQKDVEIEIPEKSDYGRCKVEVEQNKNSSGWIVYGPNGQVLRRFVDTNGDNVVDQWRYFNRGLEVYRDIDANFNNKVDGSRWMNLAGTRWGIDRDEDGVIDEWKMISAEEVTRVAVAALAKNDPKLFKTLLITEEEVADSGIRNPFADKIRESAKGAPQNIPAMLAKTKMITPDTVWVRFDGSMPGLIPADDVKTDKDLHVFENVMAIVDTKGKSGLIQFGELIRVGDVWRLTQVPLPIEGESIQVTEGGTLMQPVAGNATLPTNSTVGLSKEMQNMLDDLQKLDQNSPTPDKGPQAIAKYNTDRVLIIEKLIAAAKNEDERSQWTRQMVDGLAAAVQTVGYRDGLKQLQKIRDQIQKSSQDQDLVAYVTYRTLLADYSTQLQSTQSDKLRDVQTWWLTQLEDFIKKYPNSDDSAEAMLQLAVTQEFSGKVAESKKWYTKLVENHASSEAGTRGAGALRRMNLAGKDLELTGKSLTGGSIDAKQYRGKVLLVIFWSSWCKPCTEDLPQILELYSKHHSQGFDVLGINLDATPDLAEAYIKQHKVPWAQIHEEGGLESAPARDFGVISLPTMFLVDQSGKVVNRSATVSDLKKALPDLLK
;
A
#
# COMPACT_ATOMS: atom_id res chain seq x y z
N MET A 1 25.52 -43.51 -37.84
CA MET A 1 24.83 -43.41 -39.14
C MET A 1 24.17 -42.04 -39.21
N THR A 2 24.60 -41.20 -40.15
CA THR A 2 23.75 -40.16 -40.74
C THR A 2 22.70 -40.84 -41.66
N GLY A 3 21.53 -40.29 -41.98
CA GLY A 3 20.93 -38.98 -41.66
C GLY A 3 20.37 -38.34 -42.94
N PHE A 4 19.06 -38.06 -43.03
CA PHE A 4 18.42 -37.70 -44.33
C PHE A 4 17.09 -36.89 -44.20
N LEU A 5 17.06 -35.65 -44.76
CA LEU A 5 15.89 -34.80 -45.15
C LEU A 5 14.84 -34.45 -44.04
N LEU A 6 13.90 -33.50 -44.15
CA LEU A 6 13.45 -32.47 -45.14
C LEU A 6 12.99 -31.22 -44.28
N GLU A 7 12.62 -30.00 -44.68
CA GLU A 7 12.32 -29.26 -45.93
C GLU A 7 12.81 -27.79 -45.78
N SER A 8 13.19 -27.10 -46.87
CA SER A 8 13.53 -25.67 -46.84
C SER A 8 12.46 -24.81 -47.54
N ARG A 9 11.91 -23.81 -46.85
CA ARG A 9 11.06 -22.76 -47.45
C ARG A 9 11.70 -21.38 -47.32
N LEU A 10 11.90 -20.73 -48.45
CA LEU A 10 12.31 -19.33 -48.51
C LEU A 10 11.09 -18.44 -48.23
N TRP A 11 11.27 -17.44 -47.37
CA TRP A 11 10.37 -16.30 -47.24
C TRP A 11 11.07 -15.06 -47.81
N SER A 12 10.31 -14.19 -48.48
CA SER A 12 10.83 -12.93 -49.01
C SER A 12 10.88 -11.91 -47.88
N LEU A 13 12.07 -11.41 -47.54
CA LEU A 13 12.22 -10.30 -46.60
C LEU A 13 11.79 -8.99 -47.28
N SER A 14 10.77 -8.35 -46.72
CA SER A 14 10.39 -6.97 -47.05
C SER A 14 11.24 -5.97 -46.26
N VAL A 15 11.33 -4.73 -46.75
CA VAL A 15 12.14 -3.68 -46.10
C VAL A 15 11.30 -2.96 -45.04
N PHE A 16 11.69 -3.09 -43.78
CA PHE A 16 11.12 -2.37 -42.64
C PHE A 16 11.20 -0.85 -42.83
N LYS A 17 10.19 -0.14 -42.34
CA LYS A 17 10.07 1.30 -42.58
C LYS A 17 9.77 2.08 -41.32
N VAL A 18 10.82 2.54 -40.64
CA VAL A 18 10.66 3.53 -39.57
C VAL A 18 10.29 4.88 -40.18
N ARG A 19 9.17 5.44 -39.76
CA ARG A 19 8.83 6.83 -40.02
C ARG A 19 8.89 7.59 -38.69
N VAL A 20 9.60 8.71 -38.69
CA VAL A 20 9.67 9.57 -37.49
C VAL A 20 8.29 10.22 -37.31
N PRO A 21 7.69 10.18 -36.10
CA PRO A 21 6.49 10.96 -35.80
C PRO A 21 6.75 12.45 -36.08
N ALA A 22 5.79 13.15 -36.67
CA ALA A 22 5.97 14.56 -36.97
C ALA A 22 5.89 15.39 -35.68
N GLU A 23 6.97 16.10 -35.33
CA GLU A 23 6.94 17.06 -34.23
C GLU A 23 5.92 18.17 -34.52
N SER A 24 4.99 18.38 -33.60
CA SER A 24 4.02 19.47 -33.65
C SER A 24 4.69 20.80 -33.27
N GLU A 25 5.06 21.60 -34.27
CA GLU A 25 5.69 22.91 -34.07
C GLU A 25 4.82 23.83 -33.18
N PRO A 26 5.33 24.34 -32.03
CA PRO A 26 4.63 25.36 -31.26
C PRO A 26 4.73 26.71 -31.99
N ARG A 27 3.58 27.31 -32.30
CA ARG A 27 3.54 28.67 -32.87
C ARG A 27 3.80 29.70 -31.78
N ASP A 28 4.87 30.48 -31.90
CA ASP A 28 4.69 31.89 -32.28
C ASP A 28 5.97 32.59 -32.83
N MET A 29 5.75 33.77 -33.40
CA MET A 29 6.66 34.80 -33.94
C MET A 29 8.14 34.83 -33.43
N SER A 30 9.17 35.14 -34.25
CA SER A 30 9.20 35.48 -35.69
C SER A 30 10.63 35.59 -36.30
N ILE A 31 10.68 35.66 -37.64
CA ILE A 31 11.77 36.11 -38.57
C ILE A 31 12.58 35.00 -39.27
N GLY A 32 12.64 35.09 -40.61
CA GLY A 32 13.68 34.43 -41.43
C GLY A 32 13.23 33.25 -42.30
N ARG A 33 12.52 33.51 -43.42
CA ARG A 33 12.27 32.49 -44.45
C ARG A 33 13.56 32.07 -45.16
N ILE A 34 13.84 30.76 -45.24
CA ILE A 34 14.38 30.13 -46.46
C ILE A 34 13.60 28.82 -46.68
N SER A 35 12.96 28.68 -47.84
CA SER A 35 12.25 27.46 -48.22
C SER A 35 13.14 26.58 -49.10
N PHE A 36 13.24 25.29 -48.81
CA PHE A 36 13.67 24.28 -49.79
C PHE A 36 12.82 23.01 -49.63
N LEU A 37 12.23 22.58 -50.74
CA LEU A 37 11.39 21.39 -50.83
C LEU A 37 11.58 20.79 -52.23
N THR A 38 11.63 19.45 -52.32
CA THR A 38 11.83 18.62 -53.54
C THR A 38 13.16 18.74 -54.31
N VAL A 39 13.75 17.56 -54.59
CA VAL A 39 14.73 17.14 -55.65
C VAL A 39 15.50 15.94 -55.08
N PHE A 40 15.62 14.75 -55.69
CA PHE A 40 14.96 14.13 -56.85
C PHE A 40 15.03 12.58 -56.67
N ALA A 41 14.40 11.79 -57.54
CA ALA A 41 14.61 10.34 -57.61
C ALA A 41 14.86 9.88 -59.06
N SER A 42 15.90 9.07 -59.31
CA SER A 42 16.07 8.15 -60.47
C SER A 42 17.48 7.53 -60.53
N LEU A 43 17.60 6.39 -61.24
CA LEU A 43 18.84 5.76 -61.77
C LEU A 43 19.82 5.18 -60.69
N ILE A 44 20.42 3.98 -60.81
CA ILE A 44 20.63 3.02 -61.93
C ILE A 44 20.30 1.58 -61.50
N LEU A 45 19.90 0.73 -62.46
CA LEU A 45 19.86 -0.74 -62.33
C LEU A 45 21.28 -1.34 -62.28
N LEU A 46 21.63 -2.03 -61.20
CA LEU A 46 22.73 -3.00 -61.17
C LEU A 46 22.32 -4.23 -60.35
N SER A 47 22.38 -5.41 -60.97
CA SER A 47 22.01 -6.67 -60.33
C SER A 47 23.05 -7.10 -59.30
N ARG A 48 22.81 -6.75 -58.04
CA ARG A 48 23.42 -7.39 -56.88
C ARG A 48 22.29 -7.95 -56.01
N SER A 49 22.57 -9.08 -55.35
CA SER A 49 21.73 -9.57 -54.25
C SER A 49 21.51 -8.44 -53.25
N LEU A 50 20.25 -8.10 -52.96
CA LEU A 50 19.95 -7.22 -51.84
C LEU A 50 20.55 -7.85 -50.57
N PRO A 51 21.35 -7.11 -49.79
CA PRO A 51 21.70 -7.56 -48.44
C PRO A 51 20.42 -7.68 -47.60
N ALA A 52 20.51 -8.34 -46.44
CA ALA A 52 19.42 -8.32 -45.48
C ALA A 52 19.07 -6.87 -45.10
N ALA A 53 17.85 -6.64 -44.62
CA ALA A 53 17.48 -5.34 -44.05
C ALA A 53 18.33 -5.11 -42.79
N ASP A 54 19.42 -4.36 -42.93
CA ASP A 54 20.32 -4.03 -41.83
C ASP A 54 19.54 -3.33 -40.72
N ALA A 55 19.77 -3.76 -39.48
CA ALA A 55 19.18 -3.11 -38.32
C ALA A 55 19.59 -1.63 -38.27
N PRO A 56 18.72 -0.72 -37.80
CA PRO A 56 19.05 0.70 -37.72
C PRO A 56 20.30 0.90 -36.85
N SER A 57 21.13 1.88 -37.21
CA SER A 57 22.32 2.21 -36.44
C SER A 57 21.97 2.52 -34.99
N VAL A 58 22.87 2.20 -34.05
CA VAL A 58 22.74 2.57 -32.63
C VAL A 58 22.38 4.06 -32.48
N GLU A 59 23.04 4.93 -33.25
CA GLU A 59 22.77 6.36 -33.27
C GLU A 59 21.30 6.67 -33.59
N LEU A 60 20.77 6.14 -34.70
CA LEU A 60 19.38 6.34 -35.09
C LEU A 60 18.43 5.73 -34.04
N ALA A 61 18.68 4.50 -33.60
CA ALA A 61 17.82 3.82 -32.64
C ALA A 61 17.78 4.49 -31.25
N LEU A 62 18.81 5.27 -30.89
CA LEU A 62 18.86 6.07 -29.65
C LEU A 62 18.33 7.51 -29.80
N THR A 63 18.01 7.98 -31.02
CA THR A 63 17.29 9.27 -31.19
C THR A 63 15.84 9.19 -30.72
N PHE A 64 15.23 8.01 -30.75
CA PHE A 64 13.85 7.79 -30.29
C PHE A 64 13.72 7.98 -28.78
N LYS A 65 12.73 8.79 -28.42
CA LYS A 65 12.34 9.15 -27.06
C LYS A 65 10.82 8.96 -26.93
N PRO A 66 10.31 8.66 -25.71
CA PRO A 66 8.89 8.69 -25.38
C PRO A 66 8.21 9.95 -25.91
N ILE A 67 6.96 9.85 -26.37
CA ILE A 67 6.15 11.05 -26.65
C ILE A 67 5.91 11.84 -25.35
N GLN A 68 5.81 11.11 -24.23
CA GLN A 68 5.58 11.64 -22.89
C GLN A 68 6.87 12.09 -22.20
N LYS A 69 6.94 13.39 -21.89
CA LYS A 69 8.17 14.08 -21.46
C LYS A 69 8.57 13.85 -19.99
N ASP A 70 7.77 13.11 -19.22
CA ASP A 70 8.01 12.81 -17.80
C ASP A 70 8.62 11.42 -17.54
N VAL A 71 9.06 10.73 -18.60
CA VAL A 71 9.58 9.36 -18.53
C VAL A 71 11.11 9.36 -18.39
N GLU A 72 11.62 8.86 -17.26
CA GLU A 72 13.05 8.60 -17.09
C GLU A 72 13.49 7.31 -17.81
N ILE A 73 14.18 7.47 -18.94
CA ILE A 73 14.76 6.38 -19.74
C ILE A 73 16.28 6.37 -19.62
N GLU A 74 16.91 5.21 -19.77
CA GLU A 74 18.37 5.13 -19.86
C GLU A 74 18.85 5.66 -21.23
N ILE A 75 19.85 6.54 -21.20
CA ILE A 75 20.50 7.13 -22.38
C ILE A 75 22.02 7.02 -22.16
N PRO A 76 22.74 6.16 -22.91
CA PRO A 76 24.19 6.08 -22.79
C PRO A 76 24.83 7.35 -23.36
N GLU A 77 26.06 7.65 -22.92
CA GLU A 77 26.86 8.71 -23.54
C GLU A 77 27.22 8.36 -25.00
N LYS A 78 27.46 9.38 -25.83
CA LYS A 78 27.88 9.18 -27.24
C LYS A 78 29.22 8.45 -27.38
N SER A 79 30.09 8.60 -26.40
CA SER A 79 31.34 7.82 -26.21
C SER A 79 31.09 6.30 -26.18
N ASP A 80 29.95 5.88 -25.64
CA ASP A 80 29.58 4.47 -25.42
C ASP A 80 28.74 3.85 -26.54
N TYR A 81 28.36 4.62 -27.57
CA TYR A 81 27.57 4.10 -28.69
C TYR A 81 28.29 2.96 -29.43
N GLY A 82 29.63 3.01 -29.52
CA GLY A 82 30.45 1.92 -30.07
C GLY A 82 30.51 0.65 -29.22
N ARG A 83 29.97 0.66 -27.99
CA ARG A 83 29.79 -0.51 -27.11
C ARG A 83 28.35 -1.03 -27.09
N CYS A 84 27.41 -0.27 -27.65
CA CYS A 84 26.01 -0.67 -27.79
C CYS A 84 25.83 -1.56 -29.04
N LYS A 85 24.74 -2.33 -29.10
CA LYS A 85 24.38 -3.15 -30.27
C LYS A 85 22.89 -3.08 -30.55
N VAL A 86 22.49 -3.32 -31.80
CA VAL A 86 21.09 -3.52 -32.19
C VAL A 86 20.96 -4.93 -32.75
N GLU A 87 20.01 -5.71 -32.25
CA GLU A 87 19.73 -7.08 -32.69
C GLU A 87 18.29 -7.19 -33.19
N VAL A 88 18.09 -7.90 -34.31
CA VAL A 88 16.77 -8.12 -34.89
C VAL A 88 16.05 -9.23 -34.13
N GLU A 89 14.79 -9.00 -33.79
CA GLU A 89 13.90 -9.99 -33.17
C GLU A 89 12.82 -10.41 -34.16
N GLN A 90 12.61 -11.71 -34.34
CA GLN A 90 11.52 -12.25 -35.17
C GLN A 90 10.85 -13.45 -34.49
N ASN A 91 9.52 -13.39 -34.45
CA ASN A 91 8.62 -14.45 -34.01
C ASN A 91 7.61 -14.74 -35.12
N LYS A 92 6.77 -15.78 -34.97
CA LYS A 92 5.81 -16.19 -36.02
C LYS A 92 4.78 -15.12 -36.42
N ASN A 93 4.47 -14.21 -35.51
CA ASN A 93 3.40 -13.21 -35.63
C ASN A 93 3.87 -11.79 -35.25
N SER A 94 5.17 -11.56 -35.05
CA SER A 94 5.72 -10.25 -34.67
C SER A 94 7.19 -10.14 -35.02
N SER A 95 7.65 -8.92 -35.26
CA SER A 95 9.04 -8.64 -35.65
C SER A 95 9.53 -7.31 -35.06
N GLY A 96 10.83 -7.02 -35.13
CA GLY A 96 11.36 -5.77 -34.58
C GLY A 96 12.86 -5.81 -34.29
N TRP A 97 13.31 -4.93 -33.39
CA TRP A 97 14.69 -4.91 -32.91
C TRP A 97 14.82 -4.48 -31.44
N ILE A 98 15.87 -4.99 -30.81
CA ILE A 98 16.26 -4.70 -29.44
C ILE A 98 17.58 -3.92 -29.47
N VAL A 99 17.61 -2.77 -28.79
CA VAL A 99 18.82 -1.96 -28.60
C VAL A 99 19.40 -2.29 -27.23
N TYR A 100 20.63 -2.80 -27.21
CA TYR A 100 21.37 -3.10 -25.99
C TYR A 100 22.44 -2.04 -25.75
N GLY A 101 22.60 -1.65 -24.49
CA GLY A 101 23.57 -0.70 -24.00
C GLY A 101 24.98 -1.27 -23.80
N PRO A 102 25.91 -0.43 -23.31
CA PRO A 102 27.34 -0.74 -23.24
C PRO A 102 27.73 -1.89 -22.29
N ASN A 103 26.78 -2.36 -21.47
CA ASN A 103 26.95 -3.45 -20.50
C ASN A 103 26.02 -4.64 -20.80
N GLY A 104 25.35 -4.66 -21.97
CA GLY A 104 24.40 -5.71 -22.36
C GLY A 104 22.99 -5.57 -21.77
N GLN A 105 22.68 -4.48 -21.09
CA GLN A 105 21.32 -4.12 -20.64
C GLN A 105 20.45 -3.71 -21.83
N VAL A 106 19.14 -3.98 -21.80
CA VAL A 106 18.22 -3.45 -22.82
C VAL A 106 17.98 -1.96 -22.57
N LEU A 107 18.03 -1.15 -23.64
CA LEU A 107 17.75 0.29 -23.62
C LEU A 107 16.43 0.63 -24.33
N ARG A 108 16.17 0.00 -25.47
CA ARG A 108 14.96 0.18 -26.29
C ARG A 108 14.55 -1.15 -26.91
N ARG A 109 13.27 -1.31 -27.21
CA ARG A 109 12.75 -2.41 -28.04
C ARG A 109 11.60 -1.89 -28.89
N PHE A 110 11.67 -2.14 -30.19
CA PHE A 110 10.70 -1.65 -31.16
C PHE A 110 10.03 -2.87 -31.78
N VAL A 111 8.70 -2.88 -31.88
CA VAL A 111 7.94 -4.07 -32.26
C VAL A 111 6.86 -3.73 -33.29
N ASP A 112 6.82 -4.53 -34.35
CA ASP A 112 5.69 -4.80 -35.24
C ASP A 112 4.93 -6.01 -34.66
N THR A 113 3.65 -5.85 -34.35
CA THR A 113 2.77 -6.89 -33.80
C THR A 113 1.65 -7.33 -34.72
N ASN A 114 1.55 -6.77 -35.94
CA ASN A 114 0.54 -7.12 -36.93
C ASN A 114 1.11 -7.88 -38.16
N GLY A 115 2.41 -7.77 -38.42
CA GLY A 115 3.16 -8.40 -39.53
C GLY A 115 3.34 -7.53 -40.78
N ASP A 116 2.99 -6.25 -40.77
CA ASP A 116 3.06 -5.34 -41.92
C ASP A 116 4.45 -4.70 -42.15
N ASN A 117 5.39 -4.90 -41.22
CA ASN A 117 6.76 -4.37 -41.22
C ASN A 117 6.88 -2.87 -40.87
N VAL A 118 5.87 -2.29 -40.22
CA VAL A 118 5.88 -0.99 -39.52
C VAL A 118 5.92 -1.24 -38.00
N VAL A 119 6.64 -0.40 -37.26
CA VAL A 119 6.66 -0.47 -35.78
C VAL A 119 5.38 0.15 -35.24
N ASP A 120 4.64 -0.60 -34.43
CA ASP A 120 3.46 -0.13 -33.68
C ASP A 120 3.73 0.10 -32.19
N GLN A 121 4.85 -0.42 -31.66
CA GLN A 121 5.21 -0.29 -30.25
C GLN A 121 6.67 0.12 -30.07
N TRP A 122 6.87 1.25 -29.40
CA TRP A 122 8.18 1.76 -28.97
C TRP A 122 8.30 1.56 -27.47
N ARG A 123 9.25 0.73 -27.02
CA ARG A 123 9.42 0.36 -25.61
C ARG A 123 10.75 0.88 -25.10
N TYR A 124 10.73 1.46 -23.91
CA TYR A 124 11.83 2.20 -23.33
C TYR A 124 12.20 1.62 -21.98
N PHE A 125 13.51 1.54 -21.72
CA PHE A 125 14.06 0.83 -20.59
C PHE A 125 14.92 1.74 -19.72
N ASN A 126 14.97 1.43 -18.43
CA ASN A 126 15.85 2.06 -17.45
C ASN A 126 16.43 0.96 -16.56
N ARG A 127 17.77 0.85 -16.51
CA ARG A 127 18.51 -0.24 -15.84
C ARG A 127 18.09 -1.65 -16.30
N GLY A 128 17.70 -1.77 -17.58
CA GLY A 128 17.23 -3.02 -18.18
C GLY A 128 15.77 -3.42 -17.89
N LEU A 129 15.01 -2.65 -17.10
CA LEU A 129 13.57 -2.83 -16.91
C LEU A 129 12.78 -2.01 -17.95
N GLU A 130 11.75 -2.58 -18.59
CA GLU A 130 10.82 -1.81 -19.43
C GLU A 130 10.05 -0.85 -18.51
N VAL A 131 10.20 0.46 -18.68
CA VAL A 131 9.55 1.49 -17.84
C VAL A 131 8.40 2.18 -18.55
N TYR A 132 8.41 2.21 -19.88
CA TYR A 132 7.41 2.93 -20.65
C TYR A 132 7.26 2.37 -22.07
N ARG A 133 6.07 2.57 -22.65
CA ARG A 133 5.72 2.16 -24.00
C ARG A 133 4.80 3.19 -24.69
N ASP A 134 5.21 3.66 -25.87
CA ASP A 134 4.31 4.26 -26.86
C ASP A 134 3.64 3.12 -27.67
N ILE A 135 2.36 3.29 -28.04
CA ILE A 135 1.54 2.31 -28.76
C ILE A 135 0.76 3.04 -29.88
N ASP A 136 0.78 2.48 -31.09
CA ASP A 136 -0.14 2.73 -32.20
C ASP A 136 -1.15 1.57 -32.26
N ALA A 137 -2.28 1.70 -31.56
CA ALA A 137 -3.27 0.63 -31.46
C ALA A 137 -4.22 0.55 -32.67
N ASN A 138 -4.23 1.58 -33.52
CA ASN A 138 -5.06 1.65 -34.72
C ASN A 138 -4.29 1.48 -36.05
N PHE A 139 -2.96 1.39 -35.97
CA PHE A 139 -1.99 1.15 -37.07
C PHE A 139 -1.94 2.27 -38.13
N ASN A 140 -2.07 3.54 -37.72
CA ASN A 140 -2.05 4.67 -38.66
C ASN A 140 -0.68 5.37 -38.81
N ASN A 141 0.36 4.91 -38.11
CA ASN A 141 1.71 5.49 -37.95
C ASN A 141 1.77 6.65 -36.93
N LYS A 142 0.94 6.63 -35.88
CA LYS A 142 0.95 7.59 -34.76
C LYS A 142 0.72 6.88 -33.43
N VAL A 143 1.11 7.53 -32.33
CA VAL A 143 0.87 7.02 -30.97
C VAL A 143 -0.53 7.44 -30.52
N ASP A 144 -1.39 6.48 -30.20
CA ASP A 144 -2.72 6.68 -29.60
C ASP A 144 -2.79 6.16 -28.14
N GLY A 145 -1.75 5.46 -27.68
CA GLY A 145 -1.66 4.89 -26.34
C GLY A 145 -0.30 5.09 -25.69
N SER A 146 -0.29 5.59 -24.46
CA SER A 146 0.91 5.74 -23.63
C SER A 146 0.81 4.88 -22.37
N ARG A 147 1.80 4.03 -22.10
CA ARG A 147 1.78 3.15 -20.91
C ARG A 147 3.08 3.20 -20.12
N TRP A 148 2.98 3.60 -18.86
CA TRP A 148 4.05 3.60 -17.86
C TRP A 148 3.96 2.30 -17.03
N MET A 149 5.11 1.79 -16.61
CA MET A 149 5.21 0.60 -15.74
C MET A 149 6.53 0.58 -14.96
N ASN A 150 6.66 -0.34 -14.00
CA ASN A 150 7.84 -0.49 -13.14
C ASN A 150 8.24 0.85 -12.49
N LEU A 151 9.45 1.34 -12.73
CA LEU A 151 10.01 2.54 -12.07
C LEU A 151 9.35 3.86 -12.49
N ALA A 152 8.54 3.89 -13.55
CA ALA A 152 7.86 5.11 -14.01
C ALA A 152 6.38 5.21 -13.56
N GLY A 153 5.98 4.37 -12.60
CA GLY A 153 4.60 4.30 -12.08
C GLY A 153 3.67 3.43 -12.93
N THR A 154 2.45 3.18 -12.44
CA THR A 154 1.48 2.31 -13.11
C THR A 154 0.31 3.14 -13.66
N ARG A 155 0.38 3.50 -14.95
CA ARG A 155 -0.72 4.17 -15.66
C ARG A 155 -0.73 3.87 -17.16
N TRP A 156 -1.91 3.87 -17.76
CA TRP A 156 -2.15 3.69 -19.20
C TRP A 156 -3.11 4.80 -19.65
N GLY A 157 -2.57 5.78 -20.37
CA GLY A 157 -3.31 6.86 -20.98
C GLY A 157 -3.61 6.59 -22.46
N ILE A 158 -4.72 7.15 -22.93
CA ILE A 158 -5.16 7.16 -24.33
C ILE A 158 -5.11 8.62 -24.82
N ASP A 159 -4.60 8.80 -26.03
CA ASP A 159 -4.51 10.05 -26.78
C ASP A 159 -5.41 9.88 -28.01
N ARG A 160 -6.54 10.60 -28.09
CA ARG A 160 -7.61 10.33 -29.07
C ARG A 160 -7.59 11.28 -30.28
N ASP A 161 -6.97 12.46 -30.17
CA ASP A 161 -6.72 13.36 -31.29
C ASP A 161 -5.26 13.37 -31.79
N GLU A 162 -4.39 12.62 -31.08
CA GLU A 162 -3.01 12.31 -31.42
C GLU A 162 -2.12 13.57 -31.39
N ASP A 163 -2.36 14.48 -30.43
CA ASP A 163 -1.60 15.71 -30.19
C ASP A 163 -0.39 15.52 -29.25
N GLY A 164 -0.29 14.36 -28.58
CA GLY A 164 0.74 14.01 -27.61
C GLY A 164 0.32 14.19 -26.15
N VAL A 165 -0.91 14.65 -25.88
CA VAL A 165 -1.49 14.77 -24.53
C VAL A 165 -2.46 13.62 -24.26
N ILE A 166 -2.58 13.20 -23.01
CA ILE A 166 -3.55 12.18 -22.61
C ILE A 166 -4.93 12.81 -22.48
N ASP A 167 -5.93 12.26 -23.15
CA ASP A 167 -7.35 12.59 -22.97
C ASP A 167 -7.98 11.81 -21.82
N GLU A 168 -7.62 10.52 -21.71
CA GLU A 168 -8.35 9.53 -20.94
C GLU A 168 -7.40 8.50 -20.31
N TRP A 169 -7.69 8.08 -19.07
CA TRP A 169 -6.93 7.03 -18.39
C TRP A 169 -7.70 5.72 -18.43
N LYS A 170 -7.12 4.72 -19.10
CA LYS A 170 -7.58 3.32 -19.08
C LYS A 170 -7.18 2.59 -17.80
N MET A 171 -6.11 3.08 -17.15
CA MET A 171 -5.64 2.63 -15.84
C MET A 171 -4.78 3.74 -15.22
N ILE A 172 -4.93 4.02 -13.93
CA ILE A 172 -4.01 4.91 -13.18
C ILE A 172 -4.10 4.60 -11.68
N SER A 173 -2.96 4.42 -11.01
CA SER A 173 -2.91 4.21 -9.56
C SER A 173 -3.10 5.51 -8.78
N ALA A 174 -3.49 5.45 -7.50
CA ALA A 174 -3.75 6.66 -6.70
C ALA A 174 -2.50 7.54 -6.53
N GLU A 175 -1.33 6.91 -6.41
CA GLU A 175 -0.02 7.59 -6.40
C GLU A 175 0.17 8.37 -7.71
N GLU A 176 -0.06 7.73 -8.85
CA GLU A 176 0.05 8.35 -10.17
C GLU A 176 -1.00 9.46 -10.40
N VAL A 177 -2.21 9.34 -9.87
CA VAL A 177 -3.20 10.44 -9.88
C VAL A 177 -2.63 11.66 -9.18
N THR A 178 -2.07 11.51 -7.97
CA THR A 178 -1.45 12.66 -7.27
C THR A 178 -0.24 13.20 -8.04
N ARG A 179 0.56 12.35 -8.69
CA ARG A 179 1.74 12.77 -9.47
C ARG A 179 1.37 13.57 -10.72
N VAL A 180 0.38 13.10 -11.50
CA VAL A 180 -0.13 13.83 -12.67
C VAL A 180 -0.82 15.12 -12.24
N ALA A 181 -1.58 15.11 -11.13
CA ALA A 181 -2.26 16.30 -10.63
C ALA A 181 -1.27 17.39 -10.17
N VAL A 182 -0.19 17.05 -9.45
CA VAL A 182 0.87 18.02 -9.12
C VAL A 182 1.50 18.57 -10.40
N ALA A 183 1.83 17.72 -11.37
CA ALA A 183 2.43 18.16 -12.63
C ALA A 183 1.48 19.08 -13.45
N ALA A 184 0.17 18.84 -13.41
CA ALA A 184 -0.83 19.68 -14.05
C ALA A 184 -1.02 21.02 -13.32
N LEU A 185 -1.08 21.02 -11.98
CA LEU A 185 -1.20 22.23 -11.17
C LEU A 185 0.06 23.13 -11.30
N ALA A 186 1.26 22.54 -11.23
CA ALA A 186 2.52 23.25 -11.42
C ALA A 186 2.63 23.94 -12.80
N LYS A 187 2.16 23.26 -13.85
CA LYS A 187 2.15 23.79 -15.24
C LYS A 187 0.94 24.71 -15.53
N ASN A 188 -0.02 24.82 -14.61
CA ASN A 188 -1.34 25.43 -14.84
C ASN A 188 -2.04 24.84 -16.09
N ASP A 189 -2.11 23.51 -16.15
CA ASP A 189 -2.74 22.74 -17.22
C ASP A 189 -4.11 22.18 -16.79
N PRO A 190 -5.22 22.91 -17.08
CA PRO A 190 -6.56 22.44 -16.76
C PRO A 190 -7.08 21.36 -17.71
N LYS A 191 -6.45 21.11 -18.88
CA LYS A 191 -6.79 19.95 -19.73
C LYS A 191 -6.35 18.69 -18.98
N LEU A 192 -5.05 18.58 -18.69
CA LEU A 192 -4.46 17.40 -18.04
C LEU A 192 -5.06 17.16 -16.66
N PHE A 193 -5.30 18.21 -15.87
CA PHE A 193 -5.96 18.05 -14.57
C PHE A 193 -7.38 17.47 -14.70
N LYS A 194 -8.16 17.92 -15.68
CA LYS A 194 -9.54 17.43 -15.90
C LYS A 194 -9.58 15.92 -16.16
N THR A 195 -8.55 15.35 -16.78
CA THR A 195 -8.46 13.89 -17.04
C THR A 195 -8.49 13.04 -15.77
N LEU A 196 -8.21 13.63 -14.59
CA LEU A 196 -8.10 12.94 -13.30
C LEU A 196 -9.35 13.06 -12.43
N LEU A 197 -10.22 14.03 -12.72
CA LEU A 197 -11.49 14.20 -12.01
C LEU A 197 -12.47 13.08 -12.41
N ILE A 198 -13.33 12.69 -11.47
CA ILE A 198 -14.45 11.79 -11.76
C ILE A 198 -15.45 12.46 -12.71
N THR A 199 -15.89 11.72 -13.73
CA THR A 199 -16.88 12.19 -14.71
C THR A 199 -18.32 11.87 -14.28
N GLU A 200 -19.32 12.56 -14.87
CA GLU A 200 -20.76 12.29 -14.59
C GLU A 200 -21.16 10.83 -14.91
N GLU A 201 -20.56 10.24 -15.94
CA GLU A 201 -20.74 8.84 -16.34
C GLU A 201 -20.15 7.90 -15.28
N GLU A 202 -18.93 8.16 -14.82
CA GLU A 202 -18.30 7.39 -13.74
C GLU A 202 -18.99 7.55 -12.38
N VAL A 203 -19.57 8.72 -12.07
CA VAL A 203 -20.42 8.86 -10.88
C VAL A 203 -21.66 7.96 -10.99
N ALA A 204 -22.28 7.84 -12.17
CA ALA A 204 -23.40 6.91 -12.37
C ALA A 204 -22.94 5.43 -12.29
N ASP A 205 -21.82 5.08 -12.93
CA ASP A 205 -21.30 3.71 -12.96
C ASP A 205 -20.67 3.26 -11.63
N SER A 206 -20.23 4.17 -10.77
CA SER A 206 -19.70 3.87 -9.44
C SER A 206 -20.73 3.25 -8.47
N GLY A 207 -22.03 3.39 -8.74
CA GLY A 207 -23.11 2.92 -7.85
C GLY A 207 -23.40 3.85 -6.65
N ILE A 208 -22.71 4.99 -6.54
CA ILE A 208 -22.93 5.96 -5.45
C ILE A 208 -24.36 6.50 -5.52
N ARG A 209 -25.06 6.43 -4.38
CA ARG A 209 -26.46 6.88 -4.24
C ARG A 209 -26.53 8.37 -3.87
N ASN A 210 -27.64 9.02 -4.19
CA ASN A 210 -27.91 10.37 -3.72
C ASN A 210 -28.21 10.34 -2.19
N PRO A 211 -27.81 11.36 -1.41
CA PRO A 211 -27.27 12.66 -1.82
C PRO A 211 -25.75 12.69 -2.07
N PHE A 212 -25.03 11.58 -1.87
CA PHE A 212 -23.57 11.54 -1.92
C PHE A 212 -23.04 11.78 -3.34
N ALA A 213 -23.67 11.16 -4.35
CA ALA A 213 -23.33 11.39 -5.76
C ALA A 213 -23.52 12.86 -6.18
N ASP A 214 -24.57 13.54 -5.72
CA ASP A 214 -24.82 14.95 -6.06
C ASP A 214 -23.75 15.89 -5.50
N LYS A 215 -23.27 15.64 -4.27
CA LYS A 215 -22.13 16.37 -3.69
C LYS A 215 -20.86 16.19 -4.52
N ILE A 216 -20.57 14.96 -4.95
CA ILE A 216 -19.39 14.63 -5.77
C ILE A 216 -19.47 15.32 -7.13
N ARG A 217 -20.66 15.35 -7.76
CA ARG A 217 -20.92 16.11 -8.99
C ARG A 217 -20.63 17.60 -8.80
N GLU A 218 -21.13 18.21 -7.73
CA GLU A 218 -20.94 19.64 -7.45
C GLU A 218 -19.45 19.99 -7.29
N SER A 219 -18.71 19.22 -6.47
CA SER A 219 -17.27 19.37 -6.27
C SER A 219 -16.46 19.19 -7.57
N ALA A 220 -16.69 18.12 -8.32
CA ALA A 220 -15.93 17.81 -9.53
C ALA A 220 -16.23 18.81 -10.68
N LYS A 221 -17.48 19.26 -10.81
CA LYS A 221 -17.93 20.16 -11.88
C LYS A 221 -17.42 21.59 -11.73
N GLY A 222 -17.22 22.04 -10.49
CA GLY A 222 -16.61 23.34 -10.16
C GLY A 222 -15.08 23.31 -10.02
N ALA A 223 -14.45 22.14 -10.14
CA ALA A 223 -13.02 21.99 -9.84
C ALA A 223 -12.10 22.74 -10.83
N PRO A 224 -12.14 22.51 -12.16
CA PRO A 224 -11.17 23.11 -13.09
C PRO A 224 -11.19 24.64 -13.14
N GLN A 225 -12.35 25.25 -12.93
CA GLN A 225 -12.55 26.71 -12.99
C GLN A 225 -11.96 27.42 -11.78
N ASN A 226 -11.85 26.72 -10.64
CA ASN A 226 -11.30 27.26 -9.40
C ASN A 226 -9.76 27.17 -9.35
N ILE A 227 -9.12 26.35 -10.19
CA ILE A 227 -7.66 26.14 -10.19
C ILE A 227 -6.87 27.46 -10.33
N PRO A 228 -7.13 28.36 -11.31
CA PRO A 228 -6.36 29.60 -11.43
C PRO A 228 -6.54 30.53 -10.21
N ALA A 229 -7.71 30.53 -9.59
CA ALA A 229 -8.02 31.33 -8.40
C ALA A 229 -7.45 30.73 -7.09
N MET A 230 -7.12 29.43 -7.09
CA MET A 230 -6.35 28.76 -6.05
C MET A 230 -4.84 28.99 -6.27
N LEU A 231 -4.33 28.74 -7.48
CA LEU A 231 -2.93 28.97 -7.86
C LEU A 231 -2.46 30.41 -7.63
N ALA A 232 -3.32 31.40 -7.84
CA ALA A 232 -3.02 32.81 -7.56
C ALA A 232 -2.86 33.16 -6.05
N LYS A 233 -3.16 32.23 -5.13
CA LYS A 233 -3.07 32.43 -3.67
C LYS A 233 -1.95 31.62 -3.00
N THR A 234 -1.54 30.51 -3.61
CA THR A 234 -0.46 29.64 -3.12
C THR A 234 0.93 30.21 -3.48
N LYS A 235 1.92 29.94 -2.63
CA LYS A 235 3.36 30.10 -2.92
C LYS A 235 4.11 28.77 -2.91
N MET A 236 3.45 27.69 -2.47
CA MET A 236 3.94 26.33 -2.51
C MET A 236 3.92 25.75 -3.93
N ILE A 237 2.82 25.95 -4.69
CA ILE A 237 2.69 25.42 -6.05
C ILE A 237 3.19 26.46 -7.06
N THR A 238 4.16 26.07 -7.87
CA THR A 238 4.84 26.90 -8.88
C THR A 238 5.26 26.03 -10.08
N PRO A 239 5.70 26.61 -11.21
CA PRO A 239 6.24 25.83 -12.33
C PRO A 239 7.47 24.97 -12.00
N ASP A 240 8.14 25.24 -10.88
CA ASP A 240 9.31 24.49 -10.38
C ASP A 240 8.93 23.43 -9.32
N THR A 241 7.63 23.22 -9.08
CA THR A 241 7.13 22.26 -8.08
C THR A 241 7.11 20.85 -8.64
N VAL A 242 7.75 19.92 -7.93
CA VAL A 242 7.79 18.48 -8.27
C VAL A 242 7.09 17.65 -7.19
N TRP A 243 6.45 16.56 -7.62
CA TRP A 243 5.92 15.54 -6.71
C TRP A 243 7.07 14.71 -6.13
N VAL A 244 7.00 14.37 -4.85
CA VAL A 244 8.05 13.62 -4.13
C VAL A 244 7.52 12.30 -3.54
N ARG A 245 6.32 12.30 -2.94
CA ARG A 245 5.73 11.10 -2.32
C ARG A 245 4.22 11.17 -2.26
N PHE A 246 3.55 10.05 -2.54
CA PHE A 246 2.18 9.82 -2.08
C PHE A 246 2.15 9.66 -0.56
N ASP A 247 1.08 10.09 0.08
CA ASP A 247 0.93 10.02 1.53
C ASP A 247 -0.54 9.79 1.91
N GLY A 248 -0.97 8.53 1.79
CA GLY A 248 -2.32 8.08 2.15
C GLY A 248 -2.26 6.81 3.00
N SER A 249 -3.29 6.62 3.82
CA SER A 249 -3.58 5.33 4.46
C SER A 249 -3.95 4.27 3.40
N MET A 250 -4.08 3.00 3.79
CA MET A 250 -4.67 1.99 2.91
C MET A 250 -6.12 2.39 2.54
N PRO A 251 -6.57 2.14 1.29
CA PRO A 251 -7.92 2.50 0.88
C PRO A 251 -8.95 1.64 1.63
N GLY A 252 -10.02 2.29 2.08
CA GLY A 252 -11.20 1.62 2.60
C GLY A 252 -11.98 0.89 1.50
N LEU A 253 -12.92 0.08 1.92
CA LEU A 253 -13.98 -0.49 1.09
C LEU A 253 -15.32 -0.07 1.70
N ILE A 254 -16.20 0.48 0.87
CA ILE A 254 -17.61 0.69 1.20
C ILE A 254 -18.39 -0.44 0.53
N PRO A 255 -19.01 -1.37 1.29
CA PRO A 255 -19.75 -2.50 0.73
C PRO A 255 -20.97 -2.08 -0.08
N ALA A 256 -21.37 -2.91 -1.06
CA ALA A 256 -22.56 -2.73 -1.88
C ALA A 256 -23.90 -2.65 -1.12
N ASP A 257 -23.94 -3.09 0.15
CA ASP A 257 -25.10 -3.03 1.04
C ASP A 257 -25.07 -1.84 2.03
N ASP A 258 -24.02 -1.01 2.03
CA ASP A 258 -24.03 0.29 2.71
C ASP A 258 -25.10 1.21 2.09
N VAL A 259 -25.60 2.20 2.84
CA VAL A 259 -26.60 3.16 2.34
C VAL A 259 -26.06 4.05 1.19
N LYS A 260 -24.74 4.29 1.15
CA LYS A 260 -24.07 5.24 0.23
C LYS A 260 -23.85 4.72 -1.19
N THR A 261 -23.81 3.41 -1.43
CA THR A 261 -23.46 2.79 -2.72
C THR A 261 -24.25 1.51 -2.97
N ASP A 262 -24.49 1.13 -4.22
CA ASP A 262 -25.00 -0.20 -4.62
C ASP A 262 -23.92 -1.17 -5.18
N LYS A 263 -22.65 -0.75 -5.12
CA LYS A 263 -21.47 -1.54 -5.52
C LYS A 263 -20.35 -1.40 -4.51
N ASP A 264 -19.54 -2.45 -4.39
CA ASP A 264 -18.30 -2.46 -3.61
C ASP A 264 -17.35 -1.38 -4.13
N LEU A 265 -17.13 -0.33 -3.33
CA LEU A 265 -16.45 0.88 -3.76
C LEU A 265 -15.19 1.13 -2.91
N HIS A 266 -14.03 1.14 -3.55
CA HIS A 266 -12.76 1.45 -2.89
C HIS A 266 -12.52 2.96 -2.83
N VAL A 267 -12.21 3.46 -1.63
CA VAL A 267 -12.10 4.90 -1.34
C VAL A 267 -10.90 5.17 -0.42
N PHE A 268 -10.02 6.10 -0.80
CA PHE A 268 -9.14 6.76 0.16
C PHE A 268 -9.85 8.01 0.69
N GLU A 269 -9.84 8.24 2.01
CA GLU A 269 -10.58 9.35 2.63
C GLU A 269 -9.83 10.69 2.61
N ASN A 270 -8.54 10.67 2.93
CA ASN A 270 -7.73 11.87 3.13
C ASN A 270 -6.30 11.67 2.60
N VAL A 271 -6.16 11.62 1.28
CA VAL A 271 -4.85 11.52 0.61
C VAL A 271 -4.12 12.85 0.69
N MET A 272 -2.86 12.77 1.08
CA MET A 272 -1.86 13.83 0.97
C MET A 272 -0.85 13.46 -0.13
N ALA A 273 -0.11 14.46 -0.64
CA ALA A 273 1.18 14.21 -1.27
C ALA A 273 2.23 15.22 -0.78
N ILE A 274 3.46 14.75 -0.64
CA ILE A 274 4.64 15.59 -0.42
C ILE A 274 5.12 16.08 -1.79
N VAL A 275 5.34 17.39 -1.89
CA VAL A 275 5.97 18.05 -3.03
C VAL A 275 7.29 18.71 -2.61
N ASP A 276 8.17 18.99 -3.56
CA ASP A 276 9.29 19.92 -3.36
C ASP A 276 9.15 21.12 -4.30
N THR A 277 9.43 22.31 -3.78
CA THR A 277 9.51 23.55 -4.56
C THR A 277 10.84 24.24 -4.26
N LYS A 278 11.86 23.98 -5.09
CA LYS A 278 13.21 24.55 -5.01
C LYS A 278 13.94 24.23 -3.69
N GLY A 279 13.92 22.95 -3.28
CA GLY A 279 14.56 22.48 -2.05
C GLY A 279 13.77 22.84 -0.80
N LYS A 280 12.44 22.92 -0.91
CA LYS A 280 11.49 23.13 0.18
C LYS A 280 10.34 22.15 0.04
N SER A 281 10.25 21.21 0.99
CA SER A 281 9.11 20.31 1.09
C SER A 281 7.81 21.08 1.35
N GLY A 282 6.74 20.68 0.67
CA GLY A 282 5.37 21.13 0.88
C GLY A 282 4.40 19.95 0.95
N LEU A 283 3.16 20.22 1.36
CA LEU A 283 2.08 19.25 1.48
C LEU A 283 0.85 19.73 0.71
N ILE A 284 0.27 18.86 -0.10
CA ILE A 284 -0.98 19.13 -0.82
C ILE A 284 -2.01 18.08 -0.38
N GLN A 285 -3.17 18.53 0.11
CA GLN A 285 -4.31 17.68 0.45
C GLN A 285 -5.13 17.40 -0.81
N PHE A 286 -5.19 16.15 -1.24
CA PHE A 286 -6.08 15.68 -2.31
C PHE A 286 -7.45 15.31 -1.72
N GLY A 287 -7.46 14.78 -0.50
CA GLY A 287 -8.68 14.33 0.17
C GLY A 287 -9.17 13.01 -0.39
N GLU A 288 -10.41 12.99 -0.88
CA GLU A 288 -11.06 11.76 -1.31
C GLU A 288 -10.64 11.32 -2.72
N LEU A 289 -10.21 10.06 -2.84
CA LEU A 289 -10.04 9.38 -4.12
C LEU A 289 -10.88 8.11 -4.18
N ILE A 290 -11.55 7.91 -5.32
CA ILE A 290 -12.46 6.79 -5.58
C ILE A 290 -11.91 5.95 -6.71
N ARG A 291 -11.98 4.62 -6.62
CA ARG A 291 -11.66 3.71 -7.73
C ARG A 291 -12.91 3.42 -8.57
N VAL A 292 -12.84 3.67 -9.87
CA VAL A 292 -13.83 3.27 -10.86
C VAL A 292 -13.13 2.38 -11.89
N GLY A 293 -13.49 1.09 -11.94
CA GLY A 293 -12.74 0.11 -12.74
C GLY A 293 -11.27 0.00 -12.30
N ASP A 294 -10.33 0.21 -13.22
CA ASP A 294 -8.88 0.24 -12.96
C ASP A 294 -8.30 1.65 -12.82
N VAL A 295 -9.17 2.64 -12.60
CA VAL A 295 -8.87 4.06 -12.66
C VAL A 295 -9.19 4.70 -11.31
N TRP A 296 -8.20 5.29 -10.64
CA TRP A 296 -8.47 6.16 -9.49
C TRP A 296 -8.84 7.57 -9.94
N ARG A 297 -9.79 8.20 -9.26
CA ARG A 297 -10.35 9.51 -9.59
C ARG A 297 -10.34 10.47 -8.41
N LEU A 298 -10.10 11.75 -8.69
CA LEU A 298 -10.29 12.86 -7.76
C LEU A 298 -11.78 13.27 -7.74
N THR A 299 -12.34 13.50 -6.56
CA THR A 299 -13.69 14.09 -6.40
C THR A 299 -13.67 15.62 -6.33
N GLN A 300 -12.49 16.24 -6.12
CA GLN A 300 -12.33 17.65 -5.77
C GLN A 300 -10.97 18.23 -6.22
N VAL A 301 -10.76 19.54 -6.02
CA VAL A 301 -9.46 20.21 -6.26
C VAL A 301 -8.53 19.97 -5.07
N PRO A 302 -7.28 19.52 -5.29
CA PRO A 302 -6.27 19.44 -4.24
C PRO A 302 -5.87 20.81 -3.71
N LEU A 303 -5.72 20.95 -2.40
CA LEU A 303 -5.40 22.20 -1.70
C LEU A 303 -3.97 22.17 -1.13
N PRO A 304 -3.10 23.13 -1.47
CA PRO A 304 -1.79 23.26 -0.82
C PRO A 304 -1.95 23.74 0.62
N ILE A 305 -1.25 23.08 1.55
CA ILE A 305 -1.28 23.41 2.97
C ILE A 305 -0.29 24.54 3.25
N GLU A 306 -0.80 25.77 3.34
CA GLU A 306 0.01 26.99 3.57
C GLU A 306 -0.55 27.89 4.67
N GLY A 307 0.36 28.51 5.43
CA GLY A 307 0.04 29.55 6.41
C GLY A 307 -0.14 29.04 7.83
N GLU A 308 -0.62 29.95 8.69
CA GLU A 308 -0.80 29.68 10.13
C GLU A 308 -2.09 28.92 10.47
N SER A 309 -2.95 28.66 9.49
CA SER A 309 -4.25 27.99 9.65
C SER A 309 -4.38 26.80 8.70
N ILE A 310 -3.96 25.61 9.15
CA ILE A 310 -4.15 24.37 8.40
C ILE A 310 -5.62 23.94 8.54
N GLN A 311 -6.46 24.44 7.64
CA GLN A 311 -7.76 23.83 7.38
C GLN A 311 -7.54 22.52 6.60
N VAL A 312 -7.23 21.44 7.34
CA VAL A 312 -7.51 20.09 6.84
C VAL A 312 -9.01 20.06 6.58
N THR A 313 -9.41 19.88 5.33
CA THR A 313 -10.82 19.74 4.99
C THR A 313 -11.34 18.44 5.63
N GLU A 314 -12.53 18.47 6.23
CA GLU A 314 -13.15 17.28 6.83
C GLU A 314 -13.22 16.12 5.83
N GLY A 315 -13.18 14.89 6.33
CA GLY A 315 -12.97 13.68 5.53
C GLY A 315 -13.99 13.47 4.40
N GLY A 316 -13.59 12.66 3.41
CA GLY A 316 -14.34 12.40 2.18
C GLY A 316 -15.85 12.15 2.35
N THR A 317 -16.62 12.55 1.33
CA THR A 317 -18.09 12.51 1.35
C THR A 317 -18.65 11.10 1.62
N LEU A 318 -17.89 10.05 1.32
CA LEU A 318 -18.32 8.66 1.39
C LEU A 318 -17.84 7.91 2.65
N MET A 319 -16.75 8.34 3.29
CA MET A 319 -16.21 7.65 4.47
C MET A 319 -16.79 8.16 5.80
N GLN A 320 -17.43 9.33 5.81
CA GLN A 320 -18.14 9.83 6.99
C GLN A 320 -19.32 8.92 7.40
N PRO A 321 -19.55 8.71 8.71
CA PRO A 321 -20.66 7.90 9.21
C PRO A 321 -22.02 8.57 8.98
N VAL A 322 -23.01 7.80 8.55
CA VAL A 322 -24.36 8.32 8.25
C VAL A 322 -25.19 8.38 9.53
N ALA A 323 -25.40 9.58 10.07
CA ALA A 323 -26.26 9.81 11.23
C ALA A 323 -27.71 9.36 10.98
N GLY A 324 -28.18 8.40 11.75
CA GLY A 324 -29.50 7.78 11.56
C GLY A 324 -30.67 8.73 11.89
N ASN A 325 -31.59 8.89 10.94
CA ASN A 325 -32.91 9.54 11.10
C ASN A 325 -32.95 10.95 11.72
N ALA A 326 -31.85 11.71 11.67
CA ALA A 326 -31.89 13.15 11.82
C ALA A 326 -32.21 13.81 10.47
N THR A 327 -33.23 14.68 10.43
CA THR A 327 -33.47 15.55 9.25
C THR A 327 -32.24 16.44 9.05
N LEU A 328 -31.47 16.20 7.99
CA LEU A 328 -30.24 16.95 7.70
C LEU A 328 -30.53 18.46 7.60
N PRO A 329 -29.81 19.32 8.34
CA PRO A 329 -29.96 20.77 8.20
C PRO A 329 -29.54 21.22 6.79
N THR A 330 -30.51 21.71 6.02
CA THR A 330 -30.24 22.32 4.71
C THR A 330 -29.37 23.57 4.87
N ASN A 331 -28.23 23.61 4.18
CA ASN A 331 -27.34 24.77 4.05
C ASN A 331 -26.94 25.46 5.37
N SER A 332 -26.23 24.73 6.23
CA SER A 332 -25.42 25.32 7.30
C SER A 332 -23.94 25.17 6.97
N THR A 333 -23.30 26.23 6.47
CA THR A 333 -21.83 26.37 6.53
C THR A 333 -21.43 26.58 7.99
N VAL A 334 -21.29 25.49 8.74
CA VAL A 334 -20.89 25.54 10.15
C VAL A 334 -19.40 25.81 10.22
N GLY A 335 -19.02 27.09 10.08
CA GLY A 335 -17.71 27.54 10.48
C GLY A 335 -17.43 27.13 11.94
N LEU A 336 -16.22 26.62 12.18
CA LEU A 336 -15.62 26.64 13.51
C LEU A 336 -15.75 28.07 14.07
N SER A 337 -16.08 28.22 15.36
CA SER A 337 -16.16 29.58 15.91
C SER A 337 -14.79 30.23 15.81
N LYS A 338 -14.74 31.57 15.71
CA LYS A 338 -13.45 32.26 15.64
C LYS A 338 -12.58 31.97 16.88
N GLU A 339 -13.19 31.64 18.02
CA GLU A 339 -12.46 31.17 19.20
C GLU A 339 -11.86 29.77 18.98
N MET A 340 -12.60 28.81 18.41
CA MET A 340 -12.05 27.48 18.08
C MET A 340 -10.95 27.56 17.01
N GLN A 341 -11.10 28.42 16.00
CA GLN A 341 -10.06 28.65 15.00
C GLN A 341 -8.76 29.12 15.66
N ASN A 342 -8.83 30.15 16.52
CA ASN A 342 -7.66 30.61 17.28
C ASN A 342 -7.05 29.49 18.15
N MET A 343 -7.86 28.62 18.75
CA MET A 343 -7.38 27.48 19.57
C MET A 343 -6.69 26.40 18.72
N LEU A 344 -7.15 26.16 17.49
CA LEU A 344 -6.52 25.24 16.55
C LEU A 344 -5.20 25.81 16.00
N ASP A 345 -5.16 27.12 15.70
CA ASP A 345 -3.94 27.83 15.31
C ASP A 345 -2.90 27.79 16.46
N ASP A 346 -3.33 27.99 17.72
CA ASP A 346 -2.48 27.84 18.92
C ASP A 346 -1.94 26.40 19.06
N LEU A 347 -2.79 25.38 18.86
CA LEU A 347 -2.41 23.97 18.92
C LEU A 347 -1.39 23.62 17.82
N GLN A 348 -1.63 24.08 16.60
CA GLN A 348 -0.74 23.91 15.46
C GLN A 348 0.62 24.58 15.71
N LYS A 349 0.64 25.80 16.25
CA LYS A 349 1.88 26.53 16.60
C LYS A 349 2.66 25.82 17.69
N LEU A 350 1.99 25.14 18.62
CA LEU A 350 2.66 24.31 19.63
C LEU A 350 3.24 23.03 19.01
N ASP A 351 2.45 22.29 18.23
CA ASP A 351 2.88 21.03 17.60
C ASP A 351 4.02 21.24 16.58
N GLN A 352 4.03 22.37 15.85
CA GLN A 352 5.16 22.79 15.01
C GLN A 352 6.46 23.05 15.78
N ASN A 353 6.38 23.35 17.08
CA ASN A 353 7.52 23.58 17.98
C ASN A 353 7.75 22.41 18.94
N SER A 354 7.27 21.20 18.58
CA SER A 354 7.42 19.99 19.40
C SER A 354 8.90 19.70 19.75
N PRO A 355 9.22 19.46 21.04
CA PRO A 355 10.60 19.31 21.49
C PRO A 355 11.19 17.96 21.08
N THR A 356 12.33 18.00 20.40
CA THR A 356 13.12 16.81 20.07
C THR A 356 13.71 16.16 21.35
N PRO A 357 14.02 14.84 21.35
CA PRO A 357 14.44 14.12 22.55
C PRO A 357 15.69 14.68 23.26
N ASP A 358 16.58 15.36 22.54
CA ASP A 358 17.76 16.04 23.10
C ASP A 358 17.41 17.26 23.99
N LYS A 359 16.20 17.83 23.86
CA LYS A 359 15.71 18.91 24.75
C LYS A 359 15.37 18.41 26.16
N GLY A 360 15.32 17.09 26.35
CA GLY A 360 15.19 16.43 27.64
C GLY A 360 13.77 16.47 28.26
N PRO A 361 13.58 15.72 29.37
CA PRO A 361 12.26 15.47 29.95
C PRO A 361 11.40 16.69 30.23
N GLN A 362 11.99 17.80 30.69
CA GLN A 362 11.25 18.99 31.09
C GLN A 362 10.62 19.73 29.90
N ALA A 363 11.28 19.75 28.74
CA ALA A 363 10.72 20.33 27.53
C ALA A 363 9.54 19.50 27.01
N ILE A 364 9.71 18.18 26.95
CA ILE A 364 8.67 17.21 26.57
C ILE A 364 7.46 17.31 27.52
N ALA A 365 7.72 17.42 28.83
CA ALA A 365 6.66 17.55 29.83
C ALA A 365 5.89 18.87 29.71
N LYS A 366 6.58 20.00 29.44
CA LYS A 366 5.93 21.29 29.20
C LYS A 366 5.06 21.23 27.94
N TYR A 367 5.62 20.78 26.82
CA TYR A 367 4.92 20.66 25.53
C TYR A 367 3.60 19.89 25.66
N ASN A 368 3.61 18.67 26.23
CA ASN A 368 2.40 17.87 26.38
C ASN A 368 1.39 18.52 27.34
N THR A 369 1.85 19.21 28.38
CA THR A 369 0.97 19.94 29.31
C THR A 369 0.30 21.13 28.64
N ASP A 370 1.06 21.94 27.89
CA ASP A 370 0.53 23.06 27.10
C ASP A 370 -0.48 22.56 26.05
N ARG A 371 -0.21 21.41 25.42
CA ARG A 371 -1.04 20.80 24.39
C ARG A 371 -2.41 20.39 24.93
N VAL A 372 -2.43 19.77 26.10
CA VAL A 372 -3.69 19.43 26.79
C VAL A 372 -4.46 20.68 27.19
N LEU A 373 -3.79 21.74 27.67
CA LEU A 373 -4.46 23.01 28.02
C LEU A 373 -5.11 23.72 26.83
N ILE A 374 -4.75 23.36 25.59
CA ILE A 374 -5.42 23.85 24.37
C ILE A 374 -6.58 22.93 24.01
N ILE A 375 -6.40 21.60 24.04
CA ILE A 375 -7.48 20.65 23.71
C ILE A 375 -8.60 20.66 24.77
N GLU A 376 -8.30 20.89 26.06
CA GLU A 376 -9.31 21.14 27.11
C GLU A 376 -10.23 22.33 26.77
N LYS A 377 -9.72 23.36 26.04
CA LYS A 377 -10.55 24.49 25.56
C LYS A 377 -11.41 24.09 24.35
N LEU A 378 -10.88 23.28 23.43
CA LEU A 378 -11.65 22.75 22.29
C LEU A 378 -12.80 21.86 22.78
N ILE A 379 -12.55 20.98 23.75
CA ILE A 379 -13.55 20.15 24.45
C ILE A 379 -14.64 21.01 25.12
N ALA A 380 -14.26 22.16 25.70
CA ALA A 380 -15.20 23.10 26.32
C ALA A 380 -15.97 23.97 25.30
N ALA A 381 -15.43 24.18 24.10
CA ALA A 381 -16.06 24.93 23.02
C ALA A 381 -16.96 24.05 22.11
N ALA A 382 -16.76 22.73 22.13
CA ALA A 382 -17.48 21.75 21.31
C ALA A 382 -19.01 21.85 21.45
N LYS A 383 -19.67 21.98 20.29
CA LYS A 383 -21.10 22.33 20.13
C LYS A 383 -22.03 21.16 20.44
N ASN A 384 -21.56 19.93 20.27
CA ASN A 384 -22.31 18.70 20.52
C ASN A 384 -21.46 17.70 21.33
N GLU A 385 -22.00 16.52 21.63
CA GLU A 385 -21.28 15.51 22.43
C GLU A 385 -20.29 14.70 21.58
N ASP A 386 -20.56 14.48 20.29
CA ASP A 386 -19.68 13.72 19.38
C ASP A 386 -18.33 14.43 19.17
N GLU A 387 -18.37 15.73 18.85
CA GLU A 387 -17.20 16.61 18.73
C GLU A 387 -16.40 16.62 20.04
N ARG A 388 -17.09 16.68 21.19
CA ARG A 388 -16.46 16.63 22.51
C ARG A 388 -15.80 15.27 22.77
N SER A 389 -16.44 14.17 22.39
CA SER A 389 -15.89 12.82 22.47
C SER A 389 -14.67 12.65 21.56
N GLN A 390 -14.69 13.18 20.33
CA GLN A 390 -13.55 13.15 19.40
C GLN A 390 -12.33 13.90 19.96
N TRP A 391 -12.48 15.17 20.38
CA TRP A 391 -11.39 15.92 21.00
C TRP A 391 -10.88 15.25 22.29
N THR A 392 -11.77 14.64 23.08
CA THR A 392 -11.38 13.90 24.29
C THR A 392 -10.56 12.65 23.98
N ARG A 393 -10.94 11.87 22.95
CA ARG A 393 -10.17 10.69 22.49
C ARG A 393 -8.78 11.12 22.01
N GLN A 394 -8.68 12.11 21.12
CA GLN A 394 -7.41 12.63 20.61
C GLN A 394 -6.49 13.16 21.71
N MET A 395 -7.04 13.87 22.71
CA MET A 395 -6.31 14.33 23.90
C MET A 395 -5.73 13.16 24.70
N VAL A 396 -6.53 12.11 24.91
CA VAL A 396 -6.18 10.94 25.73
C VAL A 396 -5.17 10.03 25.02
N ASP A 397 -5.28 9.82 23.71
CA ASP A 397 -4.30 9.04 22.95
C ASP A 397 -2.94 9.77 22.87
N GLY A 398 -2.96 11.09 22.64
CA GLY A 398 -1.75 11.91 22.67
C GLY A 398 -1.04 11.87 24.04
N LEU A 399 -1.82 11.97 25.13
CA LEU A 399 -1.30 11.81 26.49
C LEU A 399 -0.78 10.38 26.76
N ALA A 400 -1.51 9.34 26.35
CA ALA A 400 -1.13 7.95 26.58
C ALA A 400 0.16 7.59 25.84
N ALA A 401 0.33 8.06 24.60
CA ALA A 401 1.58 7.95 23.87
C ALA A 401 2.71 8.74 24.57
N ALA A 402 2.46 9.98 24.99
CA ALA A 402 3.46 10.81 25.67
C ALA A 402 3.96 10.19 26.98
N VAL A 403 3.09 9.55 27.77
CA VAL A 403 3.46 8.85 29.01
C VAL A 403 4.38 7.64 28.77
N GLN A 404 4.28 6.99 27.60
CA GLN A 404 5.20 5.90 27.24
C GLN A 404 6.60 6.41 26.88
N THR A 405 6.74 7.67 26.49
CA THR A 405 8.05 8.29 26.17
C THR A 405 8.88 8.61 27.43
N VAL A 406 10.21 8.55 27.29
CA VAL A 406 11.15 8.79 28.39
C VAL A 406 11.19 10.28 28.77
N GLY A 407 10.24 10.71 29.58
CA GLY A 407 10.29 12.03 30.23
C GLY A 407 9.03 12.46 30.98
N TYR A 408 7.84 12.01 30.57
CA TYR A 408 6.57 12.61 31.02
C TYR A 408 5.80 11.80 32.07
N ARG A 409 6.48 11.44 33.16
CA ARG A 409 5.90 10.62 34.25
C ARG A 409 4.68 11.24 34.96
N ASP A 410 4.54 12.56 34.93
CA ASP A 410 3.35 13.24 35.49
C ASP A 410 2.12 13.18 34.58
N GLY A 411 2.28 12.88 33.28
CA GLY A 411 1.17 12.72 32.34
C GLY A 411 0.18 11.62 32.74
N LEU A 412 0.65 10.58 33.46
CA LEU A 412 -0.23 9.53 34.00
C LEU A 412 -1.22 10.08 35.02
N LYS A 413 -0.80 11.03 35.87
CA LYS A 413 -1.69 11.70 36.83
C LYS A 413 -2.74 12.54 36.11
N GLN A 414 -2.37 13.14 34.97
CA GLN A 414 -3.28 13.92 34.13
C GLN A 414 -4.30 13.02 33.42
N LEU A 415 -3.88 11.87 32.88
CA LEU A 415 -4.79 10.83 32.36
C LEU A 415 -5.75 10.31 33.43
N GLN A 416 -5.24 9.95 34.62
CA GLN A 416 -6.07 9.50 35.75
C GLN A 416 -7.09 10.58 36.17
N LYS A 417 -6.70 11.86 36.22
CA LYS A 417 -7.61 12.99 36.47
C LYS A 417 -8.68 13.10 35.38
N ILE A 418 -8.31 13.05 34.09
CA ILE A 418 -9.23 13.14 32.95
C ILE A 418 -10.23 11.97 32.98
N ARG A 419 -9.75 10.73 33.16
CA ARG A 419 -10.58 9.53 33.37
C ARG A 419 -11.58 9.74 34.51
N ASP A 420 -11.13 10.25 35.65
CA ASP A 420 -11.96 10.46 36.84
C ASP A 420 -12.93 11.65 36.71
N GLN A 421 -12.75 12.52 35.71
CA GLN A 421 -13.72 13.54 35.31
C GLN A 421 -14.74 12.94 34.33
N ILE A 422 -14.29 12.31 33.24
CA ILE A 422 -15.13 11.68 32.22
C ILE A 422 -16.05 10.60 32.83
N GLN A 423 -15.55 9.77 33.76
CA GLN A 423 -16.35 8.80 34.52
C GLN A 423 -17.45 9.41 35.41
N LYS A 424 -17.45 10.73 35.64
CA LYS A 424 -18.46 11.45 36.45
C LYS A 424 -19.37 12.35 35.63
N SER A 425 -18.93 12.82 34.46
CA SER A 425 -19.66 13.80 33.64
C SER A 425 -20.17 13.28 32.30
N SER A 426 -19.61 12.18 31.78
CA SER A 426 -20.02 11.60 30.49
C SER A 426 -21.19 10.63 30.66
N GLN A 427 -22.16 10.71 29.76
CA GLN A 427 -23.20 9.69 29.60
C GLN A 427 -22.79 8.63 28.56
N ASP A 428 -22.02 9.02 27.55
CA ASP A 428 -21.32 8.12 26.60
C ASP A 428 -20.44 7.13 27.38
N GLN A 429 -20.86 5.85 27.38
CA GLN A 429 -20.15 4.76 28.07
C GLN A 429 -18.95 4.26 27.29
N ASP A 430 -18.92 4.45 25.96
CA ASP A 430 -17.83 3.98 25.10
C ASP A 430 -16.64 4.94 25.18
N LEU A 431 -16.87 6.25 25.32
CA LEU A 431 -15.83 7.19 25.72
C LEU A 431 -15.32 6.88 27.13
N VAL A 432 -16.20 6.57 28.07
CA VAL A 432 -15.83 6.21 29.45
C VAL A 432 -14.98 4.93 29.48
N ALA A 433 -15.32 3.92 28.68
CA ALA A 433 -14.54 2.71 28.51
C ALA A 433 -13.16 3.03 27.88
N TYR A 434 -13.15 3.73 26.74
CA TYR A 434 -11.94 4.12 26.00
C TYR A 434 -10.92 4.85 26.88
N VAL A 435 -11.35 5.92 27.56
CA VAL A 435 -10.48 6.73 28.42
C VAL A 435 -10.02 5.92 29.63
N THR A 436 -10.85 5.00 30.16
CA THR A 436 -10.42 4.09 31.23
C THR A 436 -9.34 3.13 30.72
N TYR A 437 -9.49 2.53 29.54
CA TYR A 437 -8.56 1.55 29.00
C TYR A 437 -7.23 2.15 28.56
N ARG A 438 -7.23 3.29 27.87
CA ARG A 438 -6.01 4.03 27.51
C ARG A 438 -5.22 4.49 28.74
N THR A 439 -5.92 4.95 29.79
CA THR A 439 -5.29 5.29 31.08
C THR A 439 -4.66 4.05 31.73
N LEU A 440 -5.36 2.92 31.70
CA LEU A 440 -4.91 1.65 32.28
C LEU A 440 -3.66 1.10 31.55
N LEU A 441 -3.61 1.14 30.21
CA LEU A 441 -2.41 0.82 29.42
C LEU A 441 -1.21 1.71 29.77
N ALA A 442 -1.43 3.03 29.91
CA ALA A 442 -0.38 3.98 30.27
C ALA A 442 0.18 3.74 31.69
N ASP A 443 -0.68 3.35 32.64
CA ASP A 443 -0.32 2.97 34.01
C ASP A 443 0.56 1.70 34.01
N TYR A 444 0.13 0.66 33.30
CA TYR A 444 0.89 -0.59 33.14
C TYR A 444 2.28 -0.37 32.52
N SER A 445 2.37 0.41 31.44
CA SER A 445 3.66 0.76 30.84
C SER A 445 4.55 1.53 31.83
N THR A 446 3.97 2.46 32.60
CA THR A 446 4.71 3.21 33.64
C THR A 446 5.24 2.29 34.74
N GLN A 447 4.45 1.30 35.18
CA GLN A 447 4.85 0.32 36.19
C GLN A 447 5.95 -0.62 35.65
N LEU A 448 5.85 -1.09 34.40
CA LEU A 448 6.90 -1.91 33.76
C LEU A 448 8.22 -1.14 33.65
N GLN A 449 8.19 0.15 33.31
CA GLN A 449 9.40 0.99 33.19
C GLN A 449 10.03 1.38 34.54
N SER A 450 9.32 1.26 35.66
CA SER A 450 9.76 1.75 36.97
C SER A 450 9.97 0.67 38.04
N THR A 451 9.46 -0.53 37.81
CA THR A 451 9.52 -1.65 38.76
C THR A 451 10.80 -2.47 38.60
N GLN A 452 11.37 -2.91 39.73
CA GLN A 452 12.55 -3.78 39.75
C GLN A 452 12.20 -5.19 39.23
N SER A 453 13.17 -5.88 38.62
CA SER A 453 12.94 -7.13 37.87
C SER A 453 12.37 -8.28 38.69
N ASP A 454 12.61 -8.28 40.00
CA ASP A 454 12.04 -9.22 40.98
C ASP A 454 10.52 -9.06 41.17
N LYS A 455 9.98 -7.87 40.92
CA LYS A 455 8.58 -7.49 41.17
C LYS A 455 7.72 -7.33 39.92
N LEU A 456 8.28 -7.56 38.72
CA LEU A 456 7.51 -7.52 37.47
C LEU A 456 6.33 -8.52 37.46
N ARG A 457 6.44 -9.62 38.23
CA ARG A 457 5.35 -10.58 38.43
C ARG A 457 4.16 -10.00 39.20
N ASP A 458 4.39 -9.07 40.12
CA ASP A 458 3.34 -8.42 40.89
C ASP A 458 2.59 -7.42 39.99
N VAL A 459 3.34 -6.65 39.17
CA VAL A 459 2.79 -5.77 38.13
C VAL A 459 1.99 -6.56 37.09
N GLN A 460 2.46 -7.73 36.66
CA GLN A 460 1.71 -8.62 35.77
C GLN A 460 0.43 -9.16 36.45
N THR A 461 0.46 -9.47 37.74
CA THR A 461 -0.71 -9.96 38.49
C THR A 461 -1.76 -8.86 38.66
N TRP A 462 -1.32 -7.64 38.99
CA TRP A 462 -2.15 -6.43 39.01
C TRP A 462 -2.78 -6.17 37.63
N TRP A 463 -1.98 -6.23 36.56
CA TRP A 463 -2.43 -6.00 35.19
C TRP A 463 -3.59 -6.91 34.78
N LEU A 464 -3.43 -8.23 34.99
CA LEU A 464 -4.48 -9.20 34.69
C LEU A 464 -5.76 -8.91 35.51
N THR A 465 -5.62 -8.51 36.77
CA THR A 465 -6.75 -8.13 37.63
C THR A 465 -7.48 -6.89 37.08
N GLN A 466 -6.75 -5.86 36.65
CA GLN A 466 -7.35 -4.65 36.07
C GLN A 466 -8.03 -4.90 34.73
N LEU A 467 -7.46 -5.74 33.86
CA LEU A 467 -8.12 -6.16 32.63
C LEU A 467 -9.43 -6.90 32.93
N GLU A 468 -9.43 -7.84 33.88
CA GLU A 468 -10.65 -8.53 34.28
C GLU A 468 -11.72 -7.58 34.82
N ASP A 469 -11.35 -6.61 35.66
CA ASP A 469 -12.28 -5.66 36.26
C ASP A 469 -12.80 -4.63 35.25
N PHE A 470 -11.98 -4.24 34.27
CA PHE A 470 -12.41 -3.46 33.11
C PHE A 470 -13.48 -4.20 32.30
N ILE A 471 -13.22 -5.48 31.95
CA ILE A 471 -14.16 -6.33 31.20
C ILE A 471 -15.45 -6.61 32.00
N LYS A 472 -15.40 -6.68 33.34
CA LYS A 472 -16.60 -6.79 34.19
C LYS A 472 -17.45 -5.50 34.15
N LYS A 473 -16.83 -4.34 33.95
CA LYS A 473 -17.50 -3.02 33.98
C LYS A 473 -18.03 -2.58 32.61
N TYR A 474 -17.33 -2.86 31.52
CA TYR A 474 -17.69 -2.42 30.16
C TYR A 474 -17.73 -3.60 29.15
N PRO A 475 -18.46 -4.69 29.42
CA PRO A 475 -18.29 -5.97 28.70
C PRO A 475 -18.49 -5.91 27.17
N ASN A 476 -19.23 -4.91 26.69
CA ASN A 476 -19.60 -4.76 25.28
C ASN A 476 -18.76 -3.72 24.52
N SER A 477 -17.80 -3.03 25.16
CA SER A 477 -16.96 -2.03 24.47
C SER A 477 -15.88 -2.69 23.61
N ASP A 478 -15.48 -2.06 22.51
CA ASP A 478 -14.43 -2.58 21.61
C ASP A 478 -13.10 -2.83 22.37
N ASP A 479 -12.71 -1.92 23.26
CA ASP A 479 -11.53 -2.08 24.12
C ASP A 479 -11.62 -3.32 25.05
N SER A 480 -12.83 -3.85 25.32
CA SER A 480 -13.00 -5.08 26.09
C SER A 480 -12.71 -6.34 25.26
N ALA A 481 -12.82 -6.28 23.92
CA ALA A 481 -12.36 -7.35 23.05
C ALA A 481 -10.83 -7.47 23.13
N GLU A 482 -10.13 -6.34 23.03
CA GLU A 482 -8.66 -6.29 23.15
C GLU A 482 -8.19 -6.65 24.57
N ALA A 483 -8.87 -6.19 25.61
CA ALA A 483 -8.60 -6.62 26.99
C ALA A 483 -8.76 -8.14 27.16
N MET A 484 -9.80 -8.76 26.57
CA MET A 484 -9.99 -10.22 26.59
C MET A 484 -8.90 -10.96 25.81
N LEU A 485 -8.43 -10.42 24.69
CA LEU A 485 -7.32 -10.97 23.92
C LEU A 485 -6.03 -10.98 24.74
N GLN A 486 -5.66 -9.84 25.33
CA GLN A 486 -4.45 -9.71 26.15
C GLN A 486 -4.47 -10.62 27.38
N LEU A 487 -5.63 -10.81 28.02
CA LEU A 487 -5.82 -11.85 29.05
C LEU A 487 -5.53 -13.24 28.48
N ALA A 488 -6.21 -13.63 27.40
CA ALA A 488 -6.09 -14.97 26.82
C ALA A 488 -4.64 -15.30 26.40
N VAL A 489 -3.97 -14.36 25.73
CA VAL A 489 -2.57 -14.44 25.30
C VAL A 489 -1.62 -14.53 26.50
N THR A 490 -1.80 -13.71 27.53
CA THR A 490 -0.92 -13.74 28.71
C THR A 490 -1.07 -15.05 29.50
N GLN A 491 -2.30 -15.59 29.60
CA GLN A 491 -2.52 -16.91 30.21
C GLN A 491 -1.95 -18.04 29.32
N GLU A 492 -1.92 -17.90 27.98
CA GLU A 492 -1.28 -18.85 27.05
C GLU A 492 0.23 -18.92 27.28
N PHE A 493 0.93 -17.77 27.23
CA PHE A 493 2.37 -17.70 27.52
C PHE A 493 2.71 -18.16 28.96
N SER A 494 1.77 -17.99 29.91
CA SER A 494 1.90 -18.52 31.28
C SER A 494 1.68 -20.03 31.40
N GLY A 495 1.44 -20.76 30.29
CA GLY A 495 1.14 -22.19 30.27
C GLY A 495 -0.25 -22.58 30.79
N LYS A 496 -1.10 -21.60 31.15
CA LYS A 496 -2.43 -21.82 31.76
C LYS A 496 -3.49 -22.00 30.67
N VAL A 497 -3.32 -23.05 29.86
CA VAL A 497 -4.14 -23.33 28.67
C VAL A 497 -5.65 -23.34 28.94
N ALA A 498 -6.10 -23.79 30.12
CA ALA A 498 -7.53 -23.81 30.47
C ALA A 498 -8.12 -22.39 30.63
N GLU A 499 -7.45 -21.51 31.39
CA GLU A 499 -7.87 -20.12 31.57
C GLU A 499 -7.72 -19.32 30.26
N SER A 500 -6.67 -19.58 29.49
CA SER A 500 -6.49 -19.00 28.16
C SER A 500 -7.66 -19.36 27.21
N LYS A 501 -8.03 -20.65 27.11
CA LYS A 501 -9.20 -21.09 26.34
C LYS A 501 -10.48 -20.40 26.79
N LYS A 502 -10.73 -20.31 28.10
CA LYS A 502 -11.90 -19.63 28.69
C LYS A 502 -11.97 -18.15 28.26
N TRP A 503 -10.85 -17.43 28.23
CA TRP A 503 -10.82 -16.05 27.76
C TRP A 503 -10.98 -15.92 26.24
N TYR A 504 -10.33 -16.77 25.43
CA TYR A 504 -10.57 -16.79 23.97
C TYR A 504 -12.02 -17.19 23.62
N THR A 505 -12.63 -18.12 24.36
CA THR A 505 -14.06 -18.48 24.20
C THR A 505 -14.95 -17.29 24.49
N LYS A 506 -14.76 -16.61 25.64
CA LYS A 506 -15.55 -15.41 25.97
C LYS A 506 -15.36 -14.29 24.92
N LEU A 507 -14.14 -14.11 24.42
CA LEU A 507 -13.82 -13.15 23.35
C LEU A 507 -14.63 -13.45 22.07
N VAL A 508 -14.63 -14.70 21.61
CA VAL A 508 -15.39 -15.10 20.42
C VAL A 508 -16.91 -15.03 20.65
N GLU A 509 -17.40 -15.43 21.83
CA GLU A 509 -18.83 -15.41 22.16
C GLU A 509 -19.44 -14.00 22.22
N ASN A 510 -18.67 -12.98 22.62
CA ASN A 510 -19.17 -11.63 22.84
C ASN A 510 -18.73 -10.62 21.77
N HIS A 511 -17.62 -10.87 21.05
CA HIS A 511 -16.96 -9.91 20.17
C HIS A 511 -16.50 -10.53 18.83
N ALA A 512 -17.23 -11.53 18.31
CA ALA A 512 -16.85 -12.31 17.12
C ALA A 512 -16.44 -11.48 15.88
N SER A 513 -17.11 -10.34 15.65
CA SER A 513 -16.87 -9.43 14.51
C SER A 513 -15.64 -8.53 14.66
N SER A 514 -15.06 -8.43 15.86
CA SER A 514 -13.84 -7.66 16.08
C SER A 514 -12.60 -8.39 15.54
N GLU A 515 -11.52 -7.63 15.30
CA GLU A 515 -10.23 -8.22 14.93
C GLU A 515 -9.71 -9.15 16.03
N ALA A 516 -9.82 -8.74 17.30
CA ALA A 516 -9.50 -9.56 18.46
C ALA A 516 -10.35 -10.84 18.51
N GLY A 517 -11.65 -10.76 18.21
CA GLY A 517 -12.54 -11.91 18.03
C GLY A 517 -12.06 -12.88 16.96
N THR A 518 -11.62 -12.37 15.81
CA THR A 518 -11.02 -13.16 14.72
C THR A 518 -9.76 -13.89 15.20
N ARG A 519 -8.82 -13.17 15.83
CA ARG A 519 -7.58 -13.75 16.39
C ARG A 519 -7.89 -14.82 17.44
N GLY A 520 -8.89 -14.58 18.29
CA GLY A 520 -9.36 -15.51 19.31
C GLY A 520 -9.98 -16.79 18.74
N ALA A 521 -10.74 -16.68 17.65
CA ALA A 521 -11.28 -17.83 16.93
C ALA A 521 -10.16 -18.70 16.32
N GLY A 522 -9.17 -18.06 15.69
CA GLY A 522 -7.96 -18.73 15.20
C GLY A 522 -7.15 -19.41 16.32
N ALA A 523 -7.01 -18.75 17.47
CA ALA A 523 -6.32 -19.32 18.63
C ALA A 523 -7.08 -20.53 19.18
N LEU A 524 -8.42 -20.48 19.29
CA LEU A 524 -9.23 -21.65 19.65
C LEU A 524 -9.11 -22.77 18.62
N ARG A 525 -9.06 -22.47 17.32
CA ARG A 525 -8.83 -23.46 16.25
C ARG A 525 -7.50 -24.17 16.48
N ARG A 526 -6.39 -23.42 16.57
CA ARG A 526 -5.03 -23.93 16.88
C ARG A 526 -5.02 -24.75 18.18
N MET A 527 -5.62 -24.26 19.26
CA MET A 527 -5.65 -24.94 20.55
C MET A 527 -6.54 -26.20 20.61
N ASN A 528 -7.43 -26.39 19.63
CA ASN A 528 -8.31 -27.55 19.49
C ASN A 528 -8.00 -28.35 18.21
N LEU A 529 -6.79 -28.18 17.65
CA LEU A 529 -6.36 -28.78 16.38
C LEU A 529 -5.89 -30.24 16.51
N ALA A 530 -5.40 -30.64 17.69
CA ALA A 530 -4.85 -31.97 17.91
C ALA A 530 -5.91 -33.07 17.68
N GLY A 531 -5.56 -34.10 16.90
CA GLY A 531 -6.46 -35.19 16.47
C GLY A 531 -7.40 -34.84 15.30
N LYS A 532 -7.45 -33.58 14.87
CA LYS A 532 -8.22 -33.14 13.69
C LYS A 532 -7.34 -33.14 12.44
N ASP A 533 -8.00 -33.23 11.30
CA ASP A 533 -7.36 -33.05 9.99
C ASP A 533 -6.86 -31.60 9.85
N LEU A 534 -5.70 -31.41 9.24
CA LEU A 534 -5.19 -30.07 8.97
C LEU A 534 -5.90 -29.44 7.75
N GLU A 535 -6.57 -28.32 7.99
CA GLU A 535 -7.15 -27.46 6.97
C GLU A 535 -6.33 -26.18 6.86
N LEU A 536 -5.41 -26.14 5.91
CA LEU A 536 -4.51 -25.02 5.67
C LEU A 536 -4.27 -24.87 4.17
N THR A 537 -4.66 -23.72 3.64
CA THR A 537 -4.46 -23.31 2.24
C THR A 537 -3.85 -21.92 2.21
N GLY A 538 -3.03 -21.62 1.21
CA GLY A 538 -2.53 -20.27 0.99
C GLY A 538 -1.84 -20.08 -0.36
N LYS A 539 -1.44 -18.85 -0.66
CA LYS A 539 -0.63 -18.51 -1.84
C LYS A 539 0.79 -19.03 -1.66
N SER A 540 1.34 -19.69 -2.69
CA SER A 540 2.74 -20.09 -2.66
C SER A 540 3.66 -18.90 -2.95
N LEU A 541 4.78 -18.81 -2.26
CA LEU A 541 5.83 -17.80 -2.50
C LEU A 541 6.28 -17.80 -3.98
N THR A 542 6.37 -18.98 -4.60
CA THR A 542 6.74 -19.15 -6.02
C THR A 542 5.57 -19.02 -7.00
N GLY A 543 4.42 -18.50 -6.55
CA GLY A 543 3.19 -18.38 -7.33
C GLY A 543 2.31 -19.64 -7.31
N GLY A 544 1.00 -19.44 -7.52
CA GLY A 544 -0.02 -20.47 -7.36
C GLY A 544 -0.48 -20.62 -5.89
N SER A 545 -1.07 -21.76 -5.55
CA SER A 545 -1.58 -22.06 -4.21
C SER A 545 -1.19 -23.45 -3.75
N ILE A 546 -1.05 -23.62 -2.42
CA ILE A 546 -0.76 -24.88 -1.73
C ILE A 546 -1.93 -25.20 -0.80
N ASP A 547 -2.45 -26.43 -0.87
CA ASP A 547 -3.34 -27.03 0.16
C ASP A 547 -2.55 -28.10 0.92
N ALA A 548 -2.50 -28.00 2.26
CA ALA A 548 -1.84 -28.99 3.11
C ALA A 548 -2.37 -30.43 2.92
N LYS A 549 -3.62 -30.59 2.43
CA LYS A 549 -4.19 -31.91 2.08
C LYS A 549 -3.40 -32.64 0.98
N GLN A 550 -2.63 -31.94 0.14
CA GLN A 550 -1.77 -32.56 -0.87
C GLN A 550 -0.62 -33.39 -0.27
N TYR A 551 -0.34 -33.23 1.04
CA TYR A 551 0.69 -33.98 1.76
C TYR A 551 0.15 -35.24 2.46
N ARG A 552 -1.13 -35.62 2.30
CA ARG A 552 -1.61 -36.92 2.82
C ARG A 552 -0.81 -38.07 2.21
N GLY A 553 -0.51 -39.07 3.03
CA GLY A 553 0.50 -40.10 2.75
C GLY A 553 1.92 -39.72 3.18
N LYS A 554 2.16 -38.49 3.66
CA LYS A 554 3.42 -38.03 4.26
C LYS A 554 3.19 -37.54 5.69
N VAL A 555 4.21 -37.68 6.54
CA VAL A 555 4.29 -36.96 7.81
C VAL A 555 4.72 -35.53 7.51
N LEU A 556 3.90 -34.54 7.86
CA LEU A 556 4.17 -33.13 7.54
C LEU A 556 4.50 -32.33 8.79
N LEU A 557 5.61 -31.58 8.75
CA LEU A 557 5.84 -30.44 9.63
C LEU A 557 5.32 -29.16 8.96
N VAL A 558 4.36 -28.49 9.56
CA VAL A 558 4.04 -27.09 9.23
C VAL A 558 4.80 -26.19 10.20
N ILE A 559 5.53 -25.21 9.68
CA ILE A 559 6.28 -24.23 10.48
C ILE A 559 5.93 -22.80 10.07
N PHE A 560 5.32 -22.05 10.98
CA PHE A 560 5.21 -20.60 10.89
C PHE A 560 6.55 -19.98 11.31
N TRP A 561 7.14 -19.15 10.44
CA TRP A 561 8.47 -18.56 10.63
C TRP A 561 8.60 -17.19 9.94
N SER A 562 9.73 -16.51 10.14
CA SER A 562 10.12 -15.29 9.44
C SER A 562 11.65 -15.10 9.51
N SER A 563 12.25 -14.35 8.57
CA SER A 563 13.69 -14.05 8.56
C SER A 563 14.18 -13.30 9.81
N TRP A 564 13.33 -12.49 10.45
CA TRP A 564 13.68 -11.78 11.70
C TRP A 564 13.48 -12.64 12.97
N CYS A 565 12.90 -13.83 12.85
CA CYS A 565 12.73 -14.76 13.96
C CYS A 565 14.05 -15.47 14.32
N LYS A 566 14.74 -14.97 15.35
CA LYS A 566 15.99 -15.60 15.84
C LYS A 566 15.81 -17.09 16.21
N PRO A 567 14.82 -17.52 17.01
CA PRO A 567 14.68 -18.93 17.37
C PRO A 567 14.39 -19.83 16.15
N CYS A 568 13.65 -19.32 15.16
CA CYS A 568 13.43 -20.03 13.89
C CYS A 568 14.76 -20.32 13.17
N THR A 569 15.71 -19.37 13.23
CA THR A 569 17.06 -19.52 12.66
C THR A 569 17.93 -20.50 13.47
N GLU A 570 17.70 -20.63 14.77
CA GLU A 570 18.41 -21.58 15.65
C GLU A 570 17.87 -23.02 15.51
N ASP A 571 16.58 -23.21 15.25
CA ASP A 571 15.98 -24.52 14.96
C ASP A 571 16.27 -25.02 13.52
N LEU A 572 16.35 -24.11 12.54
CA LEU A 572 16.44 -24.44 11.11
C LEU A 572 17.52 -25.49 10.73
N PRO A 573 18.77 -25.44 11.22
CA PRO A 573 19.78 -26.45 10.89
C PRO A 573 19.37 -27.87 11.31
N GLN A 574 18.63 -28.01 12.40
CA GLN A 574 18.14 -29.30 12.89
C GLN A 574 16.91 -29.79 12.12
N ILE A 575 16.08 -28.87 11.62
CA ILE A 575 14.97 -29.22 10.71
C ILE A 575 15.52 -29.68 9.36
N LEU A 576 16.58 -29.04 8.84
CA LEU A 576 17.30 -29.47 7.65
C LEU A 576 17.97 -30.85 7.83
N GLU A 577 18.56 -31.13 9.00
CA GLU A 577 19.08 -32.46 9.37
C GLU A 577 17.98 -33.54 9.30
N LEU A 578 16.83 -33.28 9.94
CA LEU A 578 15.69 -34.19 9.95
C LEU A 578 15.10 -34.41 8.55
N TYR A 579 14.97 -33.34 7.76
CA TYR A 579 14.49 -33.40 6.38
C TYR A 579 15.42 -34.27 5.53
N SER A 580 16.72 -33.97 5.51
CA SER A 580 17.72 -34.74 4.76
C SER A 580 17.73 -36.23 5.11
N LYS A 581 17.49 -36.57 6.38
CA LYS A 581 17.46 -37.95 6.87
C LYS A 581 16.16 -38.71 6.58
N HIS A 582 15.00 -38.03 6.61
CA HIS A 582 13.69 -38.67 6.62
C HIS A 582 12.80 -38.35 5.41
N HIS A 583 13.18 -37.42 4.52
CA HIS A 583 12.32 -37.03 3.39
C HIS A 583 12.01 -38.19 2.44
N SER A 584 13.01 -39.02 2.13
CA SER A 584 12.85 -40.25 1.34
C SER A 584 12.03 -41.34 2.02
N GLN A 585 11.71 -41.19 3.31
CA GLN A 585 10.85 -42.08 4.10
C GLN A 585 9.41 -41.55 4.22
N GLY A 586 9.09 -40.42 3.57
CA GLY A 586 7.76 -39.80 3.63
C GLY A 586 7.63 -38.68 4.67
N PHE A 587 8.72 -38.09 5.16
CA PHE A 587 8.65 -36.82 5.90
C PHE A 587 8.64 -35.63 4.92
N ASP A 588 7.91 -34.57 5.23
CA ASP A 588 7.97 -33.31 4.48
C ASP A 588 7.79 -32.10 5.38
N VAL A 589 8.07 -30.91 4.83
CA VAL A 589 7.90 -29.64 5.53
C VAL A 589 7.10 -28.68 4.64
N LEU A 590 6.29 -27.83 5.28
CA LEU A 590 5.62 -26.68 4.67
C LEU A 590 5.91 -25.45 5.54
N GLY A 591 6.64 -24.49 4.98
CA GLY A 591 6.88 -23.22 5.65
C GLY A 591 5.72 -22.26 5.42
N ILE A 592 5.27 -21.58 6.46
CA ILE A 592 4.37 -20.43 6.39
C ILE A 592 5.20 -19.21 6.79
N ASN A 593 5.62 -18.43 5.81
CA ASN A 593 6.48 -17.28 6.02
C ASN A 593 5.64 -16.03 6.35
N LEU A 594 6.00 -15.36 7.44
CA LEU A 594 5.37 -14.15 7.97
C LEU A 594 6.30 -12.92 7.92
N ASP A 595 7.23 -12.85 6.96
CA ASP A 595 7.95 -11.61 6.67
C ASP A 595 7.02 -10.54 6.07
N ALA A 596 7.45 -9.28 6.10
CA ALA A 596 6.63 -8.17 5.58
C ALA A 596 6.55 -8.13 4.04
N THR A 597 7.45 -8.82 3.33
CA THR A 597 7.52 -8.91 1.86
C THR A 597 8.09 -10.26 1.43
N PRO A 598 7.78 -10.74 0.21
CA PRO A 598 8.30 -12.02 -0.30
C PRO A 598 9.83 -12.00 -0.49
N ASP A 599 10.40 -10.86 -0.89
CA ASP A 599 11.85 -10.68 -1.13
C ASP A 599 12.71 -11.07 0.10
N LEU A 600 12.25 -10.73 1.31
CA LEU A 600 12.92 -11.10 2.57
C LEU A 600 12.92 -12.62 2.77
N ALA A 601 11.80 -13.27 2.49
CA ALA A 601 11.65 -14.71 2.56
C ALA A 601 12.57 -15.39 1.53
N GLU A 602 12.53 -14.96 0.26
CA GLU A 602 13.35 -15.51 -0.82
C GLU A 602 14.85 -15.37 -0.53
N ALA A 603 15.30 -14.20 -0.07
CA ALA A 603 16.70 -13.97 0.29
C ALA A 603 17.16 -14.93 1.38
N TYR A 604 16.36 -15.11 2.43
CA TYR A 604 16.65 -16.03 3.53
C TYR A 604 16.64 -17.50 3.08
N ILE A 605 15.62 -17.92 2.31
CA ILE A 605 15.48 -19.27 1.73
C ILE A 605 16.72 -19.62 0.88
N LYS A 606 17.16 -18.68 0.04
CA LYS A 606 18.33 -18.82 -0.84
C LYS A 606 19.64 -18.87 -0.06
N GLN A 607 19.78 -18.05 0.99
CA GLN A 607 20.94 -18.05 1.89
C GLN A 607 21.07 -19.37 2.66
N HIS A 608 19.97 -19.84 3.27
CA HIS A 608 19.95 -21.03 4.11
C HIS A 608 19.66 -22.34 3.34
N LYS A 609 19.47 -22.25 2.02
CA LYS A 609 19.19 -23.38 1.10
C LYS A 609 17.98 -24.21 1.53
N VAL A 610 16.90 -23.54 1.94
CA VAL A 610 15.67 -24.18 2.41
C VAL A 610 14.98 -24.88 1.23
N PRO A 611 14.83 -26.22 1.25
CA PRO A 611 14.43 -26.99 0.06
C PRO A 611 12.91 -27.18 -0.10
N TRP A 612 12.14 -26.90 0.95
CA TRP A 612 10.71 -27.20 1.02
C TRP A 612 9.82 -26.03 0.60
N ALA A 613 8.58 -26.34 0.23
CA ALA A 613 7.60 -25.36 -0.24
C ALA A 613 7.21 -24.34 0.84
N GLN A 614 6.82 -23.16 0.38
CA GLN A 614 6.53 -22.00 1.22
C GLN A 614 5.19 -21.38 0.80
N ILE A 615 4.34 -21.09 1.79
CA ILE A 615 3.24 -20.15 1.71
C ILE A 615 3.74 -18.79 2.22
N HIS A 616 3.35 -17.71 1.54
CA HIS A 616 3.59 -16.35 1.98
C HIS A 616 2.39 -15.49 1.58
N GLU A 617 1.85 -14.73 2.53
CA GLU A 617 0.77 -13.78 2.30
C GLU A 617 1.03 -12.49 3.10
N GLU A 618 0.62 -11.36 2.54
CA GLU A 618 0.90 -10.03 3.07
C GLU A 618 0.32 -9.81 4.47
N GLY A 619 0.94 -8.92 5.25
CA GLY A 619 0.54 -8.58 6.63
C GLY A 619 1.30 -9.32 7.73
N GLY A 620 2.12 -10.33 7.42
CA GLY A 620 2.97 -11.02 8.40
C GLY A 620 2.14 -11.73 9.48
N LEU A 621 2.21 -11.28 10.74
CA LEU A 621 1.34 -11.79 11.82
C LEU A 621 -0.16 -11.47 11.60
N GLU A 622 -0.47 -10.50 10.73
CA GLU A 622 -1.84 -10.15 10.31
C GLU A 622 -2.29 -10.81 9.00
N SER A 623 -1.41 -11.60 8.38
CA SER A 623 -1.74 -12.38 7.20
C SER A 623 -2.87 -13.37 7.47
N ALA A 624 -3.62 -13.74 6.43
CA ALA A 624 -4.72 -14.69 6.53
C ALA A 624 -4.32 -15.98 7.28
N PRO A 625 -3.25 -16.72 6.93
CA PRO A 625 -2.88 -17.95 7.65
C PRO A 625 -2.43 -17.72 9.11
N ALA A 626 -1.88 -16.55 9.44
CA ALA A 626 -1.51 -16.22 10.82
C ALA A 626 -2.75 -15.94 11.70
N ARG A 627 -3.72 -15.19 11.17
CA ARG A 627 -5.01 -14.94 11.83
C ARG A 627 -5.85 -16.22 11.95
N ASP A 628 -5.89 -17.04 10.90
CA ASP A 628 -6.64 -18.32 10.82
C ASP A 628 -6.27 -19.34 11.91
N PHE A 629 -5.05 -19.24 12.46
CA PHE A 629 -4.53 -20.09 13.53
C PHE A 629 -4.18 -19.30 14.81
N GLY A 630 -4.51 -18.00 14.88
CA GLY A 630 -4.21 -17.13 16.01
C GLY A 630 -2.74 -17.22 16.43
N VAL A 631 -1.83 -17.02 15.47
CA VAL A 631 -0.38 -17.14 15.67
C VAL A 631 0.14 -15.88 16.38
N ILE A 632 0.52 -16.05 17.64
CA ILE A 632 0.98 -14.97 18.53
C ILE A 632 2.50 -14.98 18.77
N SER A 633 3.20 -15.97 18.24
CA SER A 633 4.64 -16.16 18.44
C SER A 633 5.26 -17.06 17.37
N LEU A 634 6.55 -16.87 17.12
CA LEU A 634 7.33 -17.61 16.14
C LEU A 634 8.59 -18.24 16.80
N PRO A 635 8.97 -19.48 16.43
CA PRO A 635 8.25 -20.38 15.53
C PRO A 635 6.97 -20.94 16.16
N THR A 636 5.92 -21.12 15.36
CA THR A 636 4.78 -21.97 15.71
C THR A 636 4.79 -23.19 14.79
N MET A 637 4.90 -24.39 15.36
CA MET A 637 5.05 -25.64 14.62
C MET A 637 3.93 -26.64 14.88
N PHE A 638 3.38 -27.22 13.81
CA PHE A 638 2.42 -28.33 13.86
C PHE A 638 3.04 -29.58 13.22
N LEU A 639 2.94 -30.72 13.89
CA LEU A 639 3.29 -32.03 13.33
C LEU A 639 2.02 -32.78 12.95
N VAL A 640 1.98 -33.30 11.73
CA VAL A 640 0.84 -33.95 11.11
C VAL A 640 1.23 -35.36 10.67
N ASP A 641 0.38 -36.36 10.95
CA ASP A 641 0.61 -37.74 10.53
C ASP A 641 0.26 -37.99 9.05
N GLN A 642 0.60 -39.19 8.55
CA GLN A 642 0.32 -39.62 7.18
C GLN A 642 -1.18 -39.60 6.81
N SER A 643 -2.10 -39.69 7.78
CA SER A 643 -3.54 -39.58 7.50
C SER A 643 -3.98 -38.14 7.26
N GLY A 644 -3.14 -37.15 7.60
CA GLY A 644 -3.42 -35.71 7.55
C GLY A 644 -3.88 -35.13 8.89
N LYS A 645 -3.73 -35.86 10.01
CA LYS A 645 -4.17 -35.41 11.35
C LYS A 645 -3.05 -34.80 12.16
N VAL A 646 -3.34 -33.70 12.85
CA VAL A 646 -2.35 -32.99 13.66
C VAL A 646 -2.11 -33.75 14.96
N VAL A 647 -0.93 -34.37 15.08
CA VAL A 647 -0.51 -35.13 16.27
C VAL A 647 0.18 -34.26 17.33
N ASN A 648 0.76 -33.13 16.93
CA ASN A 648 1.22 -32.10 17.87
C ASN A 648 0.95 -30.69 17.31
N ARG A 649 0.32 -29.82 18.10
CA ARG A 649 -0.07 -28.44 17.75
C ARG A 649 0.91 -27.35 18.21
N SER A 650 2.01 -27.76 18.86
CA SER A 650 3.03 -26.88 19.44
C SER A 650 4.35 -27.65 19.52
N ALA A 651 4.78 -28.20 18.39
CA ALA A 651 5.93 -29.10 18.33
C ALA A 651 7.26 -28.37 18.54
N THR A 652 8.21 -29.01 19.22
CA THR A 652 9.61 -28.59 19.23
C THR A 652 10.46 -29.54 18.39
N VAL A 653 11.66 -29.13 17.98
CA VAL A 653 12.63 -30.03 17.33
C VAL A 653 12.94 -31.28 18.17
N SER A 654 12.85 -31.18 19.50
CA SER A 654 12.97 -32.33 20.42
C SER A 654 11.83 -33.35 20.20
N ASP A 655 10.62 -32.89 19.92
CA ASP A 655 9.46 -33.75 19.70
C ASP A 655 9.45 -34.35 18.30
N LEU A 656 9.92 -33.60 17.29
CA LEU A 656 10.19 -34.16 15.95
C LEU A 656 11.19 -35.33 16.03
N LYS A 657 12.31 -35.13 16.75
CA LYS A 657 13.35 -36.15 16.97
C LYS A 657 12.83 -37.41 17.69
N LYS A 658 11.75 -37.30 18.49
CA LYS A 658 11.08 -38.44 19.16
C LYS A 658 10.00 -39.10 18.30
N ALA A 659 9.18 -38.32 17.59
CA ALA A 659 7.97 -38.80 16.95
C ALA A 659 8.18 -39.34 15.52
N LEU A 660 9.12 -38.78 14.76
CA LEU A 660 9.37 -39.23 13.37
C LEU A 660 9.69 -40.74 13.25
N PRO A 661 10.49 -41.37 14.16
CA PRO A 661 10.73 -42.81 14.11
C PRO A 661 9.50 -43.70 14.30
N ASP A 662 8.40 -43.18 14.85
CA ASP A 662 7.13 -43.91 15.01
C ASP A 662 6.11 -43.57 13.93
N LEU A 663 6.11 -42.33 13.42
CA LEU A 663 5.18 -41.85 12.38
C LEU A 663 5.59 -42.24 10.95
N LEU A 664 6.82 -42.73 10.75
CA LEU A 664 7.39 -43.17 9.47
C LEU A 664 7.52 -44.70 9.37
N LYS A 665 6.65 -45.43 10.08
CA LYS A 665 6.50 -46.90 10.04
C LYS A 665 5.31 -47.31 9.18
#